data_AF-A0AAW5UV49-F1
#
_entry.id   AF-A0AAW5UV49-F1
#
_cell.length_a   1.000
_cell.length_b   1.000
_cell.length_c   1.000
_cell.angle_alpha   90.00
_cell.angle_beta   90.00
_cell.angle_gamma   90.00
#
_symmetry.space_group_name_H-M   'P 1'
#
loop_
_entity.id
_entity.type
_entity.pdbx_description
1 polymer ?
#
loop_
_entity_poly.entity_id
_entity_poly.type
_entity_poly.pdbx_seq_one_letter_code
_entity_poly.pdbx_strand_id
1 'polypeptide(L)'
;MKRKYFSALLMGALTIASVSTFTSCKDYDDDISGLQSQIDQLKKTIDEINSQITAGSVLTDVVKNDNGITVKLSNGKTYDITNGKDGKAGSVVKIVDGVWYIDDVSTSLNAKGDKGDKGDQGDPGTPGTPGTAGKDGAYYLPKEDGYFYKVDGNTETKTDIMWKTASNDAITAVMGEEDLKLSHVLKSDGTYGEYTISLSSNLRGIVFMKDGDSRAYVDGVPAIRISSFEYKALSAGATKDSKNEKWTEGAAKVVNPETYAYYHVNPANASEEQLKNLIFALEANGDFIKSRAKASDDFAAKPEFVEFKDGILKVKVNVTGTPATDKNITTVALQAQRKNGETVTSDYATIYKTNMDPLYLADIEKINRSTPEDYHYRRGTVGISVKDTEAGAKVKNSLVWSEDAQKKEVVDTVVAYNGQLDLSTFVGVHQKSNTGCSVVKDLTPLGMSIKYEVVKNYKLGTNQTDQKDFVTVTEDGIVTPKVFTTTGEAAIDRTPIVRVSLMNGSNVVRVAYVKIKIVKPSEIKPAKELPLTVDEFKFVCGQDGKSETTVERINVQLYNKLGMSKNEFHKAYPYFTDCTHVKGDVGTVVEKPETDAEGGMTYLYTWKIKNEDLWKHAGEEVSNEIVFKNARTNATDSVVVVLKSKIKGVKKTYNVWKTKGEVPAGENAHYYAEYWNATKEYAKLNVQTPNENETDANKCLFVSDLNAPFYNKNGQLYLDESITNLQYFFCTGKDGVAAIKDINGTKVTFTVSTDGLKLYASAKVGNVTYTNELIATINNVETTGVYDVKRQNSIVLNKESNLAKYLLNTNKLYTFIGAKANVCGETTKEVSITFDGKDHFQANFIRPINITTNANDNFIDGVDFGEKGSFITIEDLISPSDWRIDAKTGKNRLFKDHMTYWDFYGPFDVEALIDEAKCDLNGELQDVPATIVLAQSDATSMGGANSKYGFITYRNNGAGVQNAFNLYIPVKVKYGWGEIVTDPIKVNVATTIQANARKK
;
A
#
# COMPACT_ATOMS: atom_id res chain seq x y z
N MET A 1 -13.70 27.28 46.93
CA MET A 1 -12.90 28.29 47.68
C MET A 1 -12.93 29.63 46.95
N LYS A 2 -12.98 30.74 47.71
CA LYS A 2 -12.41 32.11 47.48
C LYS A 2 -11.98 32.49 46.04
N ARG A 3 -12.27 33.68 45.49
CA ARG A 3 -12.95 34.94 45.93
C ARG A 3 -13.27 35.79 44.66
N LYS A 4 -14.45 36.46 44.52
CA LYS A 4 -14.80 37.88 44.85
C LYS A 4 -13.99 38.96 44.08
N TYR A 5 -14.48 40.15 43.68
CA TYR A 5 -15.82 40.82 43.57
C TYR A 5 -15.66 42.23 42.91
N PHE A 6 -16.80 42.92 42.66
CA PHE A 6 -17.06 44.38 42.41
C PHE A 6 -17.42 44.76 40.96
N SER A 7 -18.69 45.06 40.63
CA SER A 7 -19.53 46.26 40.97
C SER A 7 -19.23 47.43 40.03
N ALA A 8 -20.17 48.08 39.32
CA ALA A 8 -21.64 48.12 39.40
C ALA A 8 -22.22 48.54 40.77
N LEU A 9 -22.37 49.86 41.01
CA LEU A 9 -23.61 50.48 41.51
C LEU A 9 -23.51 52.03 41.64
N LEU A 10 -24.46 52.76 41.04
CA LEU A 10 -25.33 53.85 41.59
C LEU A 10 -26.01 54.51 40.37
N MET A 11 -27.30 54.33 40.07
CA MET A 11 -28.55 54.68 40.79
C MET A 11 -29.14 56.04 40.37
N GLY A 12 -30.45 56.08 40.13
CA GLY A 12 -31.20 57.34 40.04
C GLY A 12 -32.65 57.24 39.53
N ALA A 13 -33.57 56.60 40.28
CA ALA A 13 -35.05 56.70 40.12
C ALA A 13 -35.66 56.19 38.77
N LEU A 14 -36.95 55.82 38.63
CA LEU A 14 -38.09 55.74 39.56
C LEU A 14 -39.02 54.54 39.20
N THR A 15 -39.71 54.05 40.22
CA THR A 15 -40.73 52.98 40.39
C THR A 15 -41.77 52.57 39.29
N ILE A 16 -41.95 51.23 39.16
CA ILE A 16 -43.21 50.42 39.27
C ILE A 16 -44.20 50.28 38.07
N ALA A 17 -44.17 49.07 37.46
CA ALA A 17 -45.24 48.09 37.10
C ALA A 17 -46.40 48.45 36.13
N SER A 18 -46.97 47.57 35.29
CA SER A 18 -46.77 46.15 34.89
C SER A 18 -47.19 46.01 33.39
N VAL A 19 -46.80 45.04 32.55
CA VAL A 19 -46.87 43.57 32.65
C VAL A 19 -45.68 42.92 31.91
N SER A 20 -45.23 41.75 32.34
CA SER A 20 -44.02 41.08 31.85
C SER A 20 -44.22 40.18 30.63
N THR A 21 -43.38 40.33 29.60
CA THR A 21 -42.99 39.25 28.68
C THR A 21 -41.46 39.12 28.69
N PHE A 22 -40.96 38.01 29.22
CA PHE A 22 -39.55 37.66 29.13
C PHE A 22 -39.30 36.98 27.78
N THR A 23 -38.52 37.61 26.90
CA THR A 23 -37.91 36.93 25.75
C THR A 23 -36.76 36.06 26.27
N SER A 24 -36.98 34.75 26.33
CA SER A 24 -36.02 33.78 26.84
C SER A 24 -34.81 33.61 25.90
N CYS A 25 -33.60 33.59 26.45
CA CYS A 25 -32.37 33.35 25.69
C CYS A 25 -32.24 31.84 25.36
N LYS A 26 -32.76 31.40 24.21
CA LYS A 26 -32.72 29.98 23.81
C LYS A 26 -32.67 29.78 22.29
N ASP A 27 -31.60 30.26 21.64
CA ASP A 27 -31.35 30.02 20.20
C ASP A 27 -29.84 30.04 19.86
N TYR A 28 -29.10 31.02 20.40
CA TYR A 28 -27.72 31.32 19.98
C TYR A 28 -26.72 30.15 19.95
N ASP A 29 -26.83 29.15 20.84
CA ASP A 29 -25.91 27.99 20.83
C ASP A 29 -26.19 27.03 19.65
N ASP A 30 -27.45 26.87 19.24
CA ASP A 30 -27.84 26.06 18.09
C ASP A 30 -27.51 26.78 16.77
N ASP A 31 -27.67 28.11 16.73
CA ASP A 31 -27.20 28.95 15.61
C ASP A 31 -25.67 28.88 15.45
N ILE A 32 -24.91 29.00 16.53
CA ILE A 32 -23.44 28.88 16.52
C ILE A 32 -23.02 27.48 16.06
N SER A 33 -23.69 26.43 16.51
CA SER A 33 -23.47 25.04 16.07
C SER A 33 -23.76 24.87 14.57
N GLY A 34 -24.86 25.43 14.07
CA GLY A 34 -25.23 25.43 12.66
C GLY A 34 -24.21 26.15 11.78
N LEU A 35 -23.73 27.33 12.21
CA LEU A 35 -22.67 28.07 11.54
C LEU A 35 -21.33 27.32 11.56
N GLN A 36 -20.95 26.71 12.69
CA GLN A 36 -19.73 25.92 12.79
C GLN A 36 -19.76 24.70 11.87
N SER A 37 -20.88 23.98 11.78
CA SER A 37 -21.05 22.88 10.83
C SER A 37 -20.97 23.32 9.37
N GLN A 38 -21.43 24.54 9.05
CA GLN A 38 -21.32 25.10 7.70
C GLN A 38 -19.87 25.50 7.40
N ILE A 39 -19.16 26.11 8.35
CA ILE A 39 -17.73 26.43 8.27
C ILE A 39 -16.90 25.15 8.07
N ASP A 40 -17.17 24.08 8.82
CA ASP A 40 -16.44 22.81 8.70
C ASP A 40 -16.72 22.10 7.37
N GLN A 41 -17.95 22.19 6.85
CA GLN A 41 -18.30 21.65 5.52
C GLN A 41 -17.69 22.48 4.37
N LEU A 42 -17.66 23.81 4.49
CA LEU A 42 -16.96 24.71 3.59
C LEU A 42 -15.45 24.44 3.61
N LYS A 43 -14.86 24.31 4.80
CA LYS A 43 -13.45 23.95 5.00
C LYS A 43 -13.14 22.61 4.34
N LYS A 44 -13.97 21.58 4.54
CA LYS A 44 -13.80 20.29 3.88
C LYS A 44 -13.91 20.39 2.35
N THR A 45 -14.85 21.18 1.82
CA THR A 45 -14.98 21.42 0.37
C THR A 45 -13.75 22.12 -0.19
N ILE A 46 -13.22 23.11 0.54
CA ILE A 46 -11.97 23.82 0.20
C ILE A 46 -10.76 22.88 0.30
N ASP A 47 -10.69 22.01 1.31
CA ASP A 47 -9.63 20.99 1.47
C ASP A 47 -9.69 19.92 0.37
N GLU A 48 -10.88 19.52 -0.08
CA GLU A 48 -11.06 18.60 -1.21
C GLU A 48 -10.67 19.26 -2.54
N ILE A 49 -11.07 20.52 -2.78
CA ILE A 49 -10.61 21.34 -3.91
C ILE A 49 -9.08 21.45 -3.87
N ASN A 50 -8.50 21.79 -2.72
CA ASN A 50 -7.05 21.90 -2.50
C ASN A 50 -6.32 20.56 -2.73
N SER A 51 -6.92 19.44 -2.33
CA SER A 51 -6.42 18.10 -2.62
C SER A 51 -6.45 17.80 -4.11
N GLN A 52 -7.54 18.12 -4.82
CA GLN A 52 -7.60 17.94 -6.28
C GLN A 52 -6.60 18.82 -7.03
N ILE A 53 -6.37 20.06 -6.56
CA ILE A 53 -5.38 20.99 -7.10
C ILE A 53 -3.97 20.45 -6.89
N THR A 54 -3.65 20.02 -5.66
CA THR A 54 -2.36 19.38 -5.31
C THR A 54 -2.13 18.12 -6.16
N ALA A 55 -3.19 17.37 -6.47
CA ALA A 55 -3.18 16.15 -7.27
C ALA A 55 -3.27 16.35 -8.80
N GLY A 56 -3.10 17.58 -9.32
CA GLY A 56 -2.99 17.82 -10.76
C GLY A 56 -4.05 18.70 -11.42
N SER A 57 -5.13 19.05 -10.71
CA SER A 57 -6.30 19.72 -11.31
C SER A 57 -6.15 21.24 -11.36
N VAL A 58 -6.76 21.89 -12.35
CA VAL A 58 -6.85 23.36 -12.45
C VAL A 58 -8.30 23.82 -12.56
N LEU A 59 -8.57 25.11 -12.30
CA LEU A 59 -9.89 25.70 -12.51
C LEU A 59 -10.24 25.74 -14.01
N THR A 60 -11.54 25.63 -14.33
CA THR A 60 -12.05 25.74 -15.71
C THR A 60 -13.28 26.62 -15.84
N ASP A 61 -14.06 26.79 -14.77
CA ASP A 61 -15.29 27.59 -14.78
C ASP A 61 -15.70 27.97 -13.34
N VAL A 62 -16.39 29.10 -13.18
CA VAL A 62 -17.01 29.54 -11.92
C VAL A 62 -18.36 30.17 -12.25
N VAL A 63 -19.44 29.58 -11.73
CA VAL A 63 -20.82 29.95 -12.07
C VAL A 63 -21.59 30.29 -10.79
N LYS A 64 -22.39 31.37 -10.80
CA LYS A 64 -23.30 31.70 -9.69
C LYS A 64 -24.42 30.66 -9.60
N ASN A 65 -24.78 30.22 -8.40
CA ASN A 65 -25.93 29.36 -8.14
C ASN A 65 -26.82 29.98 -7.04
N ASP A 66 -28.00 29.38 -6.80
CA ASP A 66 -29.02 29.93 -5.90
C ASP A 66 -28.54 30.13 -4.45
N ASN A 67 -27.46 29.45 -4.03
CA ASN A 67 -26.93 29.47 -2.66
C ASN A 67 -25.46 29.91 -2.58
N GLY A 68 -24.82 30.40 -3.65
CA GLY A 68 -23.39 30.73 -3.67
C GLY A 68 -22.75 30.63 -5.06
N ILE A 69 -21.61 29.94 -5.16
CA ILE A 69 -20.90 29.68 -6.43
C ILE A 69 -20.60 28.20 -6.64
N THR A 70 -20.67 27.74 -7.89
CA THR A 70 -20.19 26.44 -8.35
C THR A 70 -18.84 26.61 -9.04
N VAL A 71 -17.84 25.85 -8.60
CA VAL A 71 -16.47 25.84 -9.12
C VAL A 71 -16.23 24.55 -9.90
N LYS A 72 -15.72 24.62 -11.14
CA LYS A 72 -15.43 23.43 -11.96
C LYS A 72 -13.94 23.25 -12.22
N LEU A 73 -13.45 22.02 -12.09
CA LEU A 73 -12.06 21.64 -12.30
C LEU A 73 -11.84 20.90 -13.63
N SER A 74 -10.62 20.95 -14.16
CA SER A 74 -10.18 20.31 -15.41
C SER A 74 -10.30 18.78 -15.43
N ASN A 75 -10.43 18.15 -14.27
CA ASN A 75 -10.70 16.71 -14.13
C ASN A 75 -12.21 16.37 -14.24
N GLY A 76 -13.06 17.35 -14.57
CA GLY A 76 -14.50 17.21 -14.70
C GLY A 76 -15.29 17.30 -13.38
N LYS A 77 -14.62 17.45 -12.23
CA LYS A 77 -15.30 17.59 -10.93
C LYS A 77 -15.82 19.00 -10.71
N THR A 78 -16.96 19.10 -10.04
CA THR A 78 -17.63 20.35 -9.69
C THR A 78 -17.87 20.42 -8.19
N TYR A 79 -17.66 21.60 -7.60
CA TYR A 79 -17.75 21.84 -6.17
C TYR A 79 -18.60 23.08 -5.90
N ASP A 80 -19.65 22.94 -5.10
CA ASP A 80 -20.47 24.07 -4.67
C ASP A 80 -19.93 24.68 -3.38
N ILE A 81 -19.61 25.97 -3.44
CA ILE A 81 -19.24 26.80 -2.30
C ILE A 81 -20.48 27.61 -1.94
N THR A 82 -21.26 27.09 -1.00
CA THR A 82 -22.52 27.68 -0.54
C THR A 82 -22.30 28.65 0.61
N ASN A 83 -23.07 29.73 0.65
CA ASN A 83 -23.17 30.61 1.80
C ASN A 83 -23.78 29.91 3.01
N GLY A 84 -23.54 30.46 4.20
CA GLY A 84 -24.22 30.03 5.42
C GLY A 84 -25.71 30.39 5.44
N LYS A 85 -26.47 29.77 6.35
CA LYS A 85 -27.95 29.84 6.43
C LYS A 85 -28.52 31.27 6.54
N ASP A 86 -27.78 32.19 7.17
CA ASP A 86 -28.12 33.62 7.26
C ASP A 86 -27.15 34.52 6.44
N GLY A 87 -26.24 33.92 5.69
CA GLY A 87 -25.23 34.62 4.89
C GLY A 87 -25.82 35.18 3.61
N LYS A 88 -26.08 36.50 3.57
CA LYS A 88 -26.47 37.21 2.34
C LYS A 88 -25.57 36.82 1.16
N ALA A 89 -26.19 36.53 0.01
CA ALA A 89 -25.49 36.22 -1.23
C ALA A 89 -24.34 37.21 -1.49
N GLY A 90 -23.14 36.68 -1.76
CA GLY A 90 -21.99 37.52 -2.08
C GLY A 90 -22.20 38.25 -3.41
N SER A 91 -21.95 39.56 -3.42
CA SER A 91 -22.17 40.38 -4.61
C SER A 91 -21.13 40.10 -5.70
N VAL A 92 -21.61 39.80 -6.91
CA VAL A 92 -20.73 39.58 -8.07
C VAL A 92 -20.50 40.90 -8.79
N VAL A 93 -19.25 41.37 -8.78
CA VAL A 93 -18.80 42.56 -9.54
C VAL A 93 -18.24 42.11 -10.88
N LYS A 94 -18.76 42.65 -11.99
CA LYS A 94 -18.28 42.35 -13.36
C LYS A 94 -18.38 43.56 -14.28
N ILE A 95 -17.72 43.51 -15.43
CA ILE A 95 -17.87 44.52 -16.49
C ILE A 95 -18.81 43.95 -17.55
N VAL A 96 -19.83 44.72 -17.95
CA VAL A 96 -20.67 44.44 -19.12
C VAL A 96 -20.72 45.72 -19.95
N ASP A 97 -20.43 45.60 -21.25
CA ASP A 97 -20.40 46.70 -22.23
C ASP A 97 -19.63 47.97 -21.79
N GLY A 98 -18.55 47.78 -21.03
CA GLY A 98 -17.66 48.86 -20.57
C GLY A 98 -18.09 49.55 -19.27
N VAL A 99 -19.20 49.14 -18.66
CA VAL A 99 -19.73 49.65 -17.40
C VAL A 99 -19.58 48.59 -16.29
N TRP A 100 -19.36 49.01 -15.06
CA TRP A 100 -19.37 48.11 -13.90
C TRP A 100 -20.79 47.72 -13.51
N TYR A 101 -20.99 46.42 -13.26
CA TYR A 101 -22.22 45.83 -12.78
C TYR A 101 -21.96 45.16 -11.43
N ILE A 102 -22.93 45.26 -10.51
CA ILE A 102 -22.96 44.56 -9.24
C ILE A 102 -24.26 43.75 -9.20
N ASP A 103 -24.15 42.42 -9.06
CA ASP A 103 -25.29 41.49 -9.10
C ASP A 103 -26.24 41.72 -10.28
N ASP A 104 -25.68 41.81 -11.48
CA ASP A 104 -26.39 42.04 -12.74
C ASP A 104 -27.13 43.39 -12.85
N VAL A 105 -26.99 44.27 -11.87
CA VAL A 105 -27.47 45.66 -11.90
C VAL A 105 -26.34 46.59 -12.33
N SER A 106 -26.59 47.45 -13.32
CA SER A 106 -25.62 48.46 -13.77
C SER A 106 -25.39 49.51 -12.69
N THR A 107 -24.13 49.80 -12.38
CA THR A 107 -23.76 50.89 -11.45
C THR A 107 -23.75 52.27 -12.12
N SER A 108 -23.84 52.31 -13.45
CA SER A 108 -23.51 53.49 -14.28
C SER A 108 -22.08 54.03 -14.11
N LEU A 109 -21.18 53.29 -13.47
CA LEU A 109 -19.76 53.63 -13.35
C LEU A 109 -18.98 53.04 -14.53
N ASN A 110 -18.37 53.90 -15.33
CA ASN A 110 -17.57 53.48 -16.48
C ASN A 110 -16.29 52.75 -16.03
N ALA A 111 -16.10 51.54 -16.54
CA ALA A 111 -14.93 50.69 -16.28
C ALA A 111 -13.76 50.96 -17.25
N LYS A 112 -14.02 51.73 -18.31
CA LYS A 112 -13.06 52.32 -19.23
C LYS A 112 -13.50 53.74 -19.52
N GLY A 113 -12.57 54.67 -19.74
CA GLY A 113 -12.93 56.05 -20.05
C GLY A 113 -13.73 56.14 -21.34
N ASP A 114 -14.70 57.05 -21.40
CA ASP A 114 -15.41 57.34 -22.63
C ASP A 114 -14.40 57.76 -23.70
N LYS A 115 -14.54 57.21 -24.90
CA LYS A 115 -13.72 57.59 -26.05
C LYS A 115 -14.07 59.03 -26.40
N GLY A 116 -13.19 59.96 -26.07
CA GLY A 116 -13.41 61.40 -26.27
C GLY A 116 -13.90 61.72 -27.68
N ASP A 117 -14.80 62.71 -27.77
CA ASP A 117 -15.42 63.11 -29.02
C ASP A 117 -14.37 63.32 -30.12
N LYS A 118 -14.68 62.80 -31.31
CA LYS A 118 -13.82 63.01 -32.48
C LYS A 118 -13.87 64.49 -32.82
N GLY A 119 -12.82 65.22 -32.45
CA GLY A 119 -12.72 66.67 -32.65
C GLY A 119 -13.07 67.07 -34.08
N ASP A 120 -13.77 68.20 -34.20
CA ASP A 120 -14.33 68.68 -35.46
C ASP A 120 -13.28 68.69 -36.58
N GLN A 121 -13.67 68.19 -37.74
CA GLN A 121 -12.78 68.16 -38.90
C GLN A 121 -12.56 69.58 -39.40
N GLY A 122 -11.36 70.12 -39.14
CA GLY A 122 -10.96 71.43 -39.66
C GLY A 122 -11.00 71.50 -41.19
N ASP A 123 -11.33 72.68 -41.70
CA ASP A 123 -11.34 72.96 -43.14
C ASP A 123 -9.96 72.68 -43.79
N PRO A 124 -9.93 72.25 -45.07
CA PRO A 124 -8.72 71.75 -45.70
C PRO A 124 -7.69 72.85 -45.98
N GLY A 125 -6.74 73.05 -45.06
CA GLY A 125 -5.62 73.98 -45.25
C GLY A 125 -4.46 73.78 -44.27
N THR A 126 -3.35 73.21 -44.77
CA THR A 126 -2.08 72.91 -44.04
C THR A 126 -2.20 71.92 -42.87
N PRO A 127 -1.27 70.97 -42.68
CA PRO A 127 -1.28 70.10 -41.51
C PRO A 127 -1.00 70.90 -40.22
N GLY A 128 -2.04 71.20 -39.46
CA GLY A 128 -1.90 71.65 -38.09
C GLY A 128 -1.28 70.55 -37.22
N THR A 129 -0.58 70.94 -36.15
CA THR A 129 -0.23 70.01 -35.08
C THR A 129 -1.47 69.26 -34.62
N PRO A 130 -1.43 67.92 -34.41
CA PRO A 130 -2.57 67.19 -33.88
C PRO A 130 -3.13 67.89 -32.65
N GLY A 131 -4.44 68.14 -32.64
CA GLY A 131 -5.11 68.65 -31.44
C GLY A 131 -4.77 67.74 -30.26
N THR A 132 -4.51 68.35 -29.10
CA THR A 132 -4.31 67.58 -27.87
C THR A 132 -5.45 66.58 -27.72
N ALA A 133 -5.11 65.29 -27.53
CA ALA A 133 -6.11 64.26 -27.33
C ALA A 133 -7.11 64.73 -26.27
N GLY A 134 -8.41 64.59 -26.57
CA GLY A 134 -9.45 64.88 -25.58
C GLY A 134 -9.14 64.09 -24.32
N LYS A 135 -9.32 64.72 -23.15
CA LYS A 135 -9.12 64.02 -21.87
C LYS A 135 -9.97 62.74 -21.88
N ASP A 136 -9.34 61.60 -21.59
CA ASP A 136 -10.07 60.36 -21.39
C ASP A 136 -11.17 60.57 -20.35
N GLY A 137 -12.40 60.10 -20.66
CA GLY A 137 -13.51 60.19 -19.72
C GLY A 137 -13.15 59.52 -18.39
N ALA A 138 -13.55 60.11 -17.28
CA ALA A 138 -13.14 59.59 -15.97
C ALA A 138 -13.72 58.18 -15.74
N TYR A 139 -12.86 57.23 -15.37
CA TYR A 139 -13.22 55.83 -15.15
C TYR A 139 -12.99 55.41 -13.71
N TYR A 140 -13.59 54.31 -13.29
CA TYR A 140 -13.54 53.83 -11.90
C TYR A 140 -12.72 52.54 -11.82
N LEU A 141 -11.64 52.56 -11.04
CA LEU A 141 -10.70 51.45 -10.89
C LEU A 141 -10.80 50.84 -9.48
N PRO A 142 -11.12 49.55 -9.32
CA PRO A 142 -11.06 48.89 -8.01
C PRO A 142 -9.61 48.77 -7.53
N LYS A 143 -9.33 49.16 -6.28
CA LYS A 143 -8.01 49.00 -5.62
C LYS A 143 -8.08 47.99 -4.47
N GLU A 144 -6.93 47.43 -4.08
CA GLU A 144 -6.81 46.38 -3.04
C GLU A 144 -7.41 46.76 -1.67
N ASP A 145 -7.52 48.06 -1.36
CA ASP A 145 -8.14 48.58 -0.15
C ASP A 145 -9.68 48.42 -0.11
N GLY A 146 -10.28 47.89 -1.19
CA GLY A 146 -11.70 47.56 -1.32
C GLY A 146 -12.58 48.68 -1.88
N TYR A 147 -12.00 49.81 -2.29
CA TYR A 147 -12.73 50.95 -2.84
C TYR A 147 -12.47 51.16 -4.33
N PHE A 148 -13.48 51.70 -5.03
CA PHE A 148 -13.27 52.25 -6.36
C PHE A 148 -12.56 53.60 -6.26
N TYR A 149 -11.57 53.83 -7.11
CA TYR A 149 -10.92 55.11 -7.28
C TYR A 149 -11.38 55.70 -8.61
N LYS A 150 -11.91 56.92 -8.58
CA LYS A 150 -12.20 57.69 -9.79
C LYS A 150 -10.87 58.17 -10.36
N VAL A 151 -10.53 57.73 -11.56
CA VAL A 151 -9.34 58.13 -12.30
C VAL A 151 -9.76 59.15 -13.36
N ASP A 152 -9.28 60.39 -13.22
CA ASP A 152 -9.53 61.50 -14.14
C ASP A 152 -8.18 62.00 -14.67
N GLY A 153 -7.82 61.61 -15.89
CA GLY A 153 -6.46 61.68 -16.39
C GLY A 153 -5.48 60.92 -15.49
N ASN A 154 -4.46 61.61 -14.97
CA ASN A 154 -3.45 61.02 -14.07
C ASN A 154 -3.82 61.15 -12.58
N THR A 155 -5.02 61.62 -12.23
CA THR A 155 -5.43 61.83 -10.84
C THR A 155 -6.38 60.73 -10.38
N GLU A 156 -5.88 59.83 -9.53
CA GLU A 156 -6.70 58.84 -8.83
C GLU A 156 -7.27 59.46 -7.54
N THR A 157 -8.59 59.52 -7.43
CA THR A 157 -9.29 59.98 -6.21
C THR A 157 -10.06 58.81 -5.60
N LYS A 158 -9.74 58.44 -4.35
CA LYS A 158 -10.52 57.44 -3.61
C LYS A 158 -11.98 57.89 -3.52
N THR A 159 -12.91 57.00 -3.83
CA THR A 159 -14.34 57.23 -3.62
C THR A 159 -14.82 56.45 -2.40
N ASP A 160 -15.97 56.84 -1.83
CA ASP A 160 -16.63 56.06 -0.77
C ASP A 160 -17.39 54.83 -1.31
N ILE A 161 -17.27 54.54 -2.62
CA ILE A 161 -17.93 53.40 -3.27
C ILE A 161 -17.06 52.16 -3.11
N MET A 162 -17.55 51.19 -2.35
CA MET A 162 -16.85 49.93 -2.08
C MET A 162 -17.20 48.86 -3.11
N TRP A 163 -16.19 48.10 -3.54
CA TRP A 163 -16.33 46.89 -4.38
C TRP A 163 -16.04 45.60 -3.61
N LYS A 164 -15.44 45.71 -2.42
CA LYS A 164 -15.15 44.64 -1.47
C LYS A 164 -15.65 45.07 -0.09
N THR A 165 -16.16 44.15 0.73
CA THR A 165 -16.59 44.50 2.10
C THR A 165 -15.42 44.98 2.97
N ALA A 166 -15.69 45.91 3.89
CA ALA A 166 -14.72 46.42 4.88
C ALA A 166 -14.68 45.56 6.15
N SER A 167 -15.65 44.66 6.36
CA SER A 167 -15.57 43.64 7.39
C SER A 167 -14.53 42.60 6.97
N ASN A 168 -13.57 42.31 7.84
CA ASN A 168 -12.67 41.17 7.61
C ASN A 168 -13.41 39.83 7.68
N ASP A 169 -14.61 39.79 8.26
CA ASP A 169 -15.35 38.58 8.65
C ASP A 169 -16.00 37.81 7.48
N ALA A 170 -15.54 37.99 6.24
CA ALA A 170 -16.07 37.34 5.04
C ALA A 170 -14.98 36.91 4.06
N ILE A 171 -15.10 35.70 3.52
CA ILE A 171 -14.24 35.20 2.43
C ILE A 171 -14.50 36.06 1.19
N THR A 172 -13.42 36.55 0.57
CA THR A 172 -13.50 37.36 -0.64
C THR A 172 -12.67 36.75 -1.77
N ALA A 173 -13.26 36.65 -2.96
CA ALA A 173 -12.67 36.03 -4.12
C ALA A 173 -12.34 37.09 -5.19
N VAL A 174 -11.08 37.20 -5.57
CA VAL A 174 -10.61 38.10 -6.64
C VAL A 174 -9.99 37.28 -7.75
N MET A 175 -10.60 37.30 -8.93
CA MET A 175 -10.11 36.60 -10.13
C MET A 175 -9.21 37.55 -10.93
N GLY A 176 -7.93 37.22 -11.02
CA GLY A 176 -6.95 37.83 -11.92
C GLY A 176 -6.82 37.04 -13.24
N GLU A 177 -5.83 37.40 -14.05
CA GLU A 177 -5.61 36.74 -15.36
C GLU A 177 -4.98 35.33 -15.23
N GLU A 178 -4.18 35.08 -14.19
CA GLU A 178 -3.51 33.79 -13.96
C GLU A 178 -3.85 33.10 -12.63
N ASP A 179 -4.54 33.79 -11.71
CA ASP A 179 -4.83 33.32 -10.37
C ASP A 179 -6.19 33.79 -9.84
N LEU A 180 -6.79 32.97 -8.99
CA LEU A 180 -7.95 33.29 -8.17
C LEU A 180 -7.47 33.38 -6.72
N LYS A 181 -7.50 34.58 -6.14
CA LYS A 181 -7.12 34.83 -4.76
C LYS A 181 -8.35 34.79 -3.87
N LEU A 182 -8.33 33.90 -2.87
CA LEU A 182 -9.32 33.82 -1.80
C LEU A 182 -8.70 34.41 -0.54
N SER A 183 -9.08 35.64 -0.17
CA SER A 183 -8.62 36.29 1.06
C SER A 183 -9.56 35.97 2.24
N HIS A 184 -8.98 35.95 3.45
CA HIS A 184 -9.66 35.67 4.72
C HIS A 184 -10.25 34.25 4.88
N VAL A 185 -9.50 33.24 4.43
CA VAL A 185 -9.84 31.82 4.61
C VAL A 185 -9.19 31.27 5.88
N LEU A 186 -9.93 30.51 6.68
CA LEU A 186 -9.44 29.84 7.88
C LEU A 186 -8.59 28.61 7.51
N LYS A 187 -7.30 28.64 7.87
CA LYS A 187 -6.32 27.59 7.58
C LYS A 187 -6.42 26.40 8.55
N SER A 188 -5.74 25.31 8.21
CA SER A 188 -5.68 24.09 9.02
C SER A 188 -5.04 24.29 10.40
N ASP A 189 -4.19 25.31 10.56
CA ASP A 189 -3.54 25.68 11.83
C ASP A 189 -4.38 26.62 12.72
N GLY A 190 -5.58 26.99 12.27
CA GLY A 190 -6.48 27.90 12.99
C GLY A 190 -6.23 29.40 12.73
N THR A 191 -5.31 29.76 11.82
CA THR A 191 -5.07 31.16 11.42
C THR A 191 -5.88 31.54 10.18
N TYR A 192 -6.26 32.82 10.04
CA TYR A 192 -6.83 33.32 8.79
C TYR A 192 -5.73 33.78 7.84
N GLY A 193 -5.89 33.53 6.53
CA GLY A 193 -4.98 34.06 5.52
C GLY A 193 -5.50 33.95 4.10
N GLU A 194 -4.62 34.20 3.14
CA GLU A 194 -4.93 34.10 1.71
C GLU A 194 -4.57 32.72 1.13
N TYR A 195 -5.38 32.26 0.19
CA TYR A 195 -5.11 31.14 -0.70
C TYR A 195 -5.09 31.62 -2.14
N THR A 196 -4.06 31.26 -2.90
CA THR A 196 -3.93 31.57 -4.33
C THR A 196 -4.14 30.30 -5.14
N ILE A 197 -5.24 30.22 -5.87
CA ILE A 197 -5.57 29.12 -6.78
C ILE A 197 -5.06 29.50 -8.17
N SER A 198 -4.13 28.73 -8.74
CA SER A 198 -3.66 28.98 -10.11
C SER A 198 -4.76 28.67 -11.12
N LEU A 199 -5.06 29.62 -12.01
CA LEU A 199 -5.97 29.43 -13.15
C LEU A 199 -5.28 28.72 -14.33
N SER A 200 -3.97 28.47 -14.24
CA SER A 200 -3.21 27.72 -15.24
C SER A 200 -2.30 26.65 -14.61
N SER A 201 -2.02 25.59 -15.37
CA SER A 201 -1.01 24.57 -15.06
C SER A 201 0.38 24.96 -15.59
N ASN A 202 0.65 26.26 -15.73
CA ASN A 202 1.94 26.74 -16.21
C ASN A 202 3.01 26.57 -15.14
N LEU A 203 4.14 25.98 -15.52
CA LEU A 203 5.32 25.80 -14.69
C LEU A 203 5.83 27.15 -14.15
N ARG A 204 6.01 27.28 -12.84
CA ARG A 204 6.49 28.49 -12.15
C ARG A 204 7.90 28.36 -11.58
N GLY A 205 8.32 27.16 -11.16
CA GLY A 205 9.67 26.93 -10.63
C GLY A 205 10.06 25.46 -10.59
N ILE A 206 11.38 25.21 -10.56
CA ILE A 206 12.00 23.89 -10.40
C ILE A 206 13.11 24.05 -9.35
N VAL A 207 13.25 23.12 -8.39
CA VAL A 207 14.30 23.16 -7.35
C VAL A 207 14.91 21.77 -7.14
N PHE A 208 16.24 21.65 -7.10
CA PHE A 208 16.96 20.39 -6.95
C PHE A 208 16.69 19.71 -5.59
N MET A 209 16.53 18.39 -5.60
CA MET A 209 16.14 17.59 -4.44
C MET A 209 17.25 16.68 -3.90
N LYS A 210 17.09 16.33 -2.62
CA LYS A 210 18.10 15.69 -1.79
C LYS A 210 17.77 14.22 -1.49
N ASP A 211 17.89 13.32 -2.46
CA ASP A 211 17.70 11.87 -2.22
C ASP A 211 18.96 11.18 -1.63
N GLY A 212 18.82 9.97 -1.08
CA GLY A 212 19.81 9.27 -0.25
C GLY A 212 21.19 9.08 -0.91
N ASP A 213 21.21 8.56 -2.14
CA ASP A 213 22.46 8.26 -2.87
C ASP A 213 23.06 9.47 -3.60
N SER A 214 22.26 10.49 -3.90
CA SER A 214 22.67 11.65 -4.71
C SER A 214 23.34 12.77 -3.90
N ARG A 215 23.51 12.62 -2.58
CA ARG A 215 24.04 13.68 -1.68
C ARG A 215 25.56 13.80 -1.75
N ALA A 216 26.08 14.71 -2.57
CA ALA A 216 27.34 15.39 -2.26
C ALA A 216 27.12 16.90 -2.12
N TYR A 217 27.92 17.53 -1.26
CA TYR A 217 28.25 18.94 -1.41
C TYR A 217 29.71 18.99 -1.79
N VAL A 218 30.03 19.65 -2.90
CA VAL A 218 31.41 19.98 -3.27
C VAL A 218 31.60 21.43 -2.89
N ASP A 219 32.35 21.66 -1.80
CA ASP A 219 32.66 22.98 -1.26
C ASP A 219 31.45 23.93 -1.09
N GLY A 220 30.31 23.36 -0.70
CA GLY A 220 29.06 24.07 -0.43
C GLY A 220 28.03 24.05 -1.57
N VAL A 221 28.41 23.63 -2.78
CA VAL A 221 27.50 23.51 -3.93
C VAL A 221 26.86 22.10 -3.94
N PRO A 222 25.52 21.97 -4.08
CA PRO A 222 24.84 20.68 -4.23
C PRO A 222 25.35 19.93 -5.45
N ALA A 223 25.63 18.62 -5.33
CA ALA A 223 26.33 17.86 -6.37
C ALA A 223 25.65 16.54 -6.74
N ILE A 224 25.43 16.35 -8.05
CA ILE A 224 25.03 15.09 -8.68
C ILE A 224 26.29 14.22 -8.79
N ARG A 225 26.30 13.05 -8.14
CA ARG A 225 27.44 12.11 -8.17
C ARG A 225 27.39 11.21 -9.40
N ILE A 226 28.49 11.07 -10.15
CA ILE A 226 28.66 10.08 -11.22
C ILE A 226 29.89 9.20 -10.97
N SER A 227 29.78 7.90 -11.27
CA SER A 227 30.88 6.92 -11.14
C SER A 227 31.50 6.60 -12.49
N SER A 228 32.39 7.45 -12.98
CA SER A 228 33.00 7.32 -14.30
C SER A 228 34.08 6.23 -14.36
N PHE A 229 34.13 5.49 -15.47
CA PHE A 229 35.23 4.59 -15.82
C PHE A 229 36.00 5.12 -17.03
N GLU A 230 37.32 5.29 -16.87
CA GLU A 230 38.21 5.76 -17.94
C GLU A 230 39.04 4.60 -18.51
N TYR A 231 39.10 4.51 -19.84
CA TYR A 231 39.91 3.52 -20.54
C TYR A 231 40.54 4.12 -21.80
N LYS A 232 41.69 3.60 -22.21
CA LYS A 232 42.25 3.89 -23.53
C LYS A 232 41.82 2.79 -24.49
N ALA A 233 41.24 3.17 -25.63
CA ALA A 233 40.79 2.19 -26.62
C ALA A 233 41.99 1.43 -27.19
N LEU A 234 41.94 0.10 -27.16
CA LEU A 234 43.04 -0.78 -27.56
C LEU A 234 42.98 -1.14 -29.04
N SER A 235 44.15 -1.24 -29.68
CA SER A 235 44.29 -1.80 -31.03
C SER A 235 45.57 -2.63 -31.16
N ALA A 236 45.51 -3.79 -31.81
CA ALA A 236 46.68 -4.59 -32.17
C ALA A 236 47.25 -4.25 -33.58
N GLY A 237 46.54 -3.44 -34.37
CA GLY A 237 46.94 -3.10 -35.74
C GLY A 237 47.30 -4.33 -36.58
N ALA A 238 48.42 -4.23 -37.31
CA ALA A 238 48.95 -5.32 -38.14
C ALA A 238 49.56 -6.50 -37.33
N THR A 239 49.63 -6.44 -35.99
CA THR A 239 50.16 -7.53 -35.15
C THR A 239 49.10 -8.54 -34.72
N LYS A 240 47.80 -8.25 -34.93
CA LYS A 240 46.70 -9.15 -34.61
C LYS A 240 46.88 -10.50 -35.32
N ASP A 241 46.62 -11.59 -34.62
CA ASP A 241 46.79 -12.97 -35.12
C ASP A 241 48.26 -13.26 -35.52
N SER A 242 49.21 -12.90 -34.64
CA SER A 242 50.64 -13.19 -34.81
C SER A 242 51.37 -13.40 -33.46
N LYS A 243 52.57 -13.99 -33.48
CA LYS A 243 53.46 -14.15 -32.30
C LYS A 243 53.78 -12.80 -31.61
N ASN A 244 53.76 -11.72 -32.38
CA ASN A 244 54.03 -10.37 -31.90
C ASN A 244 52.77 -9.59 -31.51
N GLU A 245 51.61 -10.24 -31.41
CA GLU A 245 50.35 -9.58 -31.06
C GLU A 245 50.45 -8.87 -29.71
N LYS A 246 50.42 -7.53 -29.79
CA LYS A 246 50.41 -6.64 -28.64
C LYS A 246 49.42 -5.52 -28.88
N TRP A 247 48.51 -5.35 -27.94
CA TRP A 247 47.48 -4.33 -28.00
C TRP A 247 48.03 -3.01 -27.46
N THR A 248 48.09 -2.00 -28.31
CA THR A 248 48.57 -0.65 -27.94
C THR A 248 47.40 0.22 -27.49
N GLU A 249 47.66 1.07 -26.49
CA GLU A 249 46.71 2.06 -26.00
C GLU A 249 46.58 3.24 -26.97
N GLY A 250 45.36 3.54 -27.41
CA GLY A 250 45.03 4.77 -28.14
C GLY A 250 44.66 5.93 -27.20
N ALA A 251 43.82 6.83 -27.70
CA ALA A 251 43.28 7.93 -26.91
C ALA A 251 42.42 7.43 -25.73
N ALA A 252 42.42 8.18 -24.63
CA ALA A 252 41.54 7.97 -23.50
C ALA A 252 40.08 8.24 -23.89
N LYS A 253 39.17 7.46 -23.29
CA LYS A 253 37.72 7.51 -23.43
C LYS A 253 37.11 7.31 -22.06
N VAL A 254 35.97 7.95 -21.81
CA VAL A 254 35.27 7.90 -20.53
C VAL A 254 33.88 7.33 -20.73
N VAL A 255 33.52 6.36 -19.90
CA VAL A 255 32.17 5.82 -19.76
C VAL A 255 31.58 6.40 -18.48
N ASN A 256 30.42 7.03 -18.60
CA ASN A 256 29.62 7.48 -17.47
C ASN A 256 28.38 6.57 -17.40
N PRO A 257 28.26 5.66 -16.42
CA PRO A 257 27.06 4.85 -16.25
C PRO A 257 25.85 5.70 -15.87
N GLU A 258 24.66 5.15 -16.12
CA GLU A 258 23.38 5.84 -15.93
C GLU A 258 23.22 6.40 -14.50
N THR A 259 22.82 7.66 -14.41
CA THR A 259 22.67 8.41 -13.16
C THR A 259 21.37 9.23 -13.18
N TYR A 260 20.78 9.48 -12.02
CA TYR A 260 19.51 10.19 -11.86
C TYR A 260 19.65 11.41 -10.94
N ALA A 261 18.87 12.45 -11.24
CA ALA A 261 18.68 13.65 -10.44
C ALA A 261 17.17 13.85 -10.19
N TYR A 262 16.84 14.53 -9.10
CA TYR A 262 15.46 14.72 -8.64
C TYR A 262 15.20 16.21 -8.41
N TYR A 263 13.98 16.67 -8.69
CA TYR A 263 13.59 18.08 -8.57
C TYR A 263 12.15 18.25 -8.06
N HIS A 264 11.92 19.22 -7.19
CA HIS A 264 10.59 19.71 -6.84
C HIS A 264 10.08 20.62 -7.95
N VAL A 265 8.81 20.48 -8.31
CA VAL A 265 8.15 21.29 -9.34
C VAL A 265 7.06 22.15 -8.70
N ASN A 266 7.05 23.44 -9.06
CA ASN A 266 6.05 24.41 -8.61
C ASN A 266 5.32 25.01 -9.83
N PRO A 267 3.99 25.02 -9.88
CA PRO A 267 3.09 24.29 -8.98
C PRO A 267 3.22 22.77 -9.18
N ALA A 268 2.83 21.99 -8.18
CA ALA A 268 2.93 20.52 -8.23
C ALA A 268 2.04 19.87 -9.32
N ASN A 269 1.12 20.64 -9.90
CA ASN A 269 0.26 20.29 -11.03
C ASN A 269 0.74 20.89 -12.38
N ALA A 270 2.00 21.33 -12.49
CA ALA A 270 2.53 21.85 -13.74
C ALA A 270 2.35 20.85 -14.90
N SER A 271 1.99 21.36 -16.07
CA SER A 271 1.63 20.53 -17.23
C SER A 271 2.78 19.61 -17.64
N GLU A 272 2.53 18.30 -17.66
CA GLU A 272 3.53 17.28 -18.03
C GLU A 272 4.12 17.52 -19.43
N GLU A 273 3.37 18.13 -20.36
CA GLU A 273 3.87 18.54 -21.68
C GLU A 273 5.02 19.56 -21.59
N GLN A 274 5.00 20.46 -20.59
CA GLN A 274 6.07 21.43 -20.34
C GLN A 274 7.32 20.77 -19.73
N LEU A 275 7.17 19.58 -19.12
CA LEU A 275 8.25 18.81 -18.51
C LEU A 275 8.84 17.72 -19.43
N LYS A 276 8.32 17.56 -20.65
CA LYS A 276 8.87 16.64 -21.67
C LYS A 276 10.02 17.25 -22.47
N ASN A 277 10.09 18.57 -22.55
CA ASN A 277 11.14 19.32 -23.26
C ASN A 277 12.14 19.94 -22.26
N LEU A 278 12.96 19.08 -21.65
CA LEU A 278 13.99 19.48 -20.68
C LEU A 278 15.33 19.76 -21.36
N ILE A 279 16.05 20.77 -20.85
CA ILE A 279 17.41 21.15 -21.27
C ILE A 279 18.23 21.38 -19.99
N PHE A 280 19.54 21.17 -19.99
CA PHE A 280 20.40 21.71 -18.93
C PHE A 280 21.03 23.02 -19.42
N ALA A 281 20.80 24.12 -18.69
CA ALA A 281 21.68 25.28 -18.76
C ALA A 281 23.03 24.86 -18.19
N LEU A 282 24.03 24.73 -19.08
CA LEU A 282 25.34 24.21 -18.76
C LEU A 282 26.35 25.35 -18.66
N GLU A 283 26.96 25.52 -17.49
CA GLU A 283 28.17 26.30 -17.31
C GLU A 283 29.36 25.35 -17.16
N ALA A 284 29.96 24.97 -18.29
CA ALA A 284 31.01 23.96 -18.31
C ALA A 284 32.33 24.40 -17.63
N ASN A 285 32.56 25.72 -17.53
CA ASN A 285 33.79 26.34 -17.02
C ASN A 285 33.49 27.59 -16.16
N GLY A 286 32.59 27.46 -15.17
CA GLY A 286 32.26 28.60 -14.29
C GLY A 286 33.46 29.03 -13.45
N ASP A 287 33.63 30.34 -13.28
CA ASP A 287 34.76 30.95 -12.56
C ASP A 287 34.71 30.62 -11.06
N PHE A 288 35.42 29.56 -10.66
CA PHE A 288 35.63 29.20 -9.26
C PHE A 288 36.99 29.75 -8.80
N ILE A 289 36.99 30.72 -7.89
CA ILE A 289 38.20 31.53 -7.62
C ILE A 289 39.25 30.75 -6.81
N LYS A 290 40.09 29.96 -7.51
CA LYS A 290 41.58 29.97 -7.43
C LYS A 290 42.33 29.03 -8.44
N SER A 291 42.23 29.34 -9.74
CA SER A 291 43.29 29.27 -10.80
C SER A 291 43.68 27.96 -11.57
N ARG A 292 43.09 27.75 -12.77
CA ARG A 292 43.36 26.72 -13.86
C ARG A 292 42.56 25.39 -13.72
N ALA A 293 42.00 24.73 -14.75
CA ALA A 293 42.06 24.89 -16.22
C ALA A 293 40.77 24.39 -16.95
N LYS A 294 40.74 24.48 -18.29
CA LYS A 294 39.55 24.27 -19.16
C LYS A 294 39.09 22.80 -19.27
N ALA A 295 37.77 22.59 -19.33
CA ALA A 295 37.12 21.33 -19.73
C ALA A 295 37.43 20.93 -21.19
N SER A 296 37.21 19.65 -21.53
CA SER A 296 37.37 19.16 -22.91
C SER A 296 36.28 19.70 -23.84
N ASP A 297 36.63 19.91 -25.12
CA ASP A 297 35.74 20.54 -26.11
C ASP A 297 34.53 19.66 -26.50
N ASP A 298 34.46 18.41 -26.02
CA ASP A 298 33.41 17.42 -26.29
C ASP A 298 32.47 17.14 -25.09
N PHE A 299 32.63 17.85 -23.96
CA PHE A 299 31.77 17.64 -22.79
C PHE A 299 30.33 18.12 -23.00
N ALA A 300 29.35 17.28 -22.67
CA ALA A 300 27.94 17.65 -22.65
C ALA A 300 27.13 16.81 -21.64
N ALA A 301 26.13 17.44 -21.01
CA ALA A 301 25.14 16.79 -20.16
C ALA A 301 23.73 17.02 -20.74
N LYS A 302 22.91 15.97 -20.81
CA LYS A 302 21.53 16.04 -21.33
C LYS A 302 20.55 15.44 -20.32
N PRO A 303 19.46 16.15 -19.96
CA PRO A 303 18.39 15.58 -19.17
C PRO A 303 17.49 14.69 -20.04
N GLU A 304 16.86 13.70 -19.43
CA GLU A 304 15.81 12.89 -20.03
C GLU A 304 14.70 12.70 -18.98
N PHE A 305 13.45 12.94 -19.38
CA PHE A 305 12.28 12.78 -18.51
C PHE A 305 12.08 11.29 -18.18
N VAL A 306 11.94 10.95 -16.90
CA VAL A 306 11.70 9.57 -16.45
C VAL A 306 10.30 9.43 -15.85
N GLU A 307 9.96 10.28 -14.89
CA GLU A 307 8.69 10.21 -14.15
C GLU A 307 8.39 11.59 -13.52
N PHE A 308 7.11 11.97 -13.49
CA PHE A 308 6.62 13.12 -12.70
C PHE A 308 5.40 12.68 -11.89
N LYS A 309 5.53 12.74 -10.56
CA LYS A 309 4.49 12.28 -9.63
C LYS A 309 4.60 13.01 -8.29
N ASP A 310 3.46 13.33 -7.69
CA ASP A 310 3.37 13.96 -6.36
C ASP A 310 4.23 15.24 -6.21
N GLY A 311 4.37 16.02 -7.29
CA GLY A 311 5.19 17.25 -7.35
C GLY A 311 6.70 17.03 -7.47
N ILE A 312 7.16 15.79 -7.66
CA ILE A 312 8.57 15.40 -7.81
C ILE A 312 8.82 14.95 -9.25
N LEU A 313 9.81 15.56 -9.89
CA LEU A 313 10.33 15.22 -11.21
C LEU A 313 11.63 14.41 -11.09
N LYS A 314 11.62 13.20 -11.65
CA LYS A 314 12.81 12.35 -11.80
C LYS A 314 13.40 12.55 -13.20
N VAL A 315 14.67 12.94 -13.25
CA VAL A 315 15.42 13.23 -14.47
C VAL A 315 16.61 12.29 -14.57
N LYS A 316 16.74 11.60 -15.69
CA LYS A 316 17.95 10.84 -16.04
C LYS A 316 19.00 11.81 -16.58
N VAL A 317 20.22 11.69 -16.08
CA VAL A 317 21.34 12.61 -16.37
C VAL A 317 22.34 11.88 -17.25
N ASN A 318 22.22 12.07 -18.57
CA ASN A 318 23.14 11.48 -19.54
C ASN A 318 24.38 12.39 -19.68
N VAL A 319 25.53 11.97 -19.12
CA VAL A 319 26.79 12.73 -19.15
C VAL A 319 27.77 12.16 -20.17
N THR A 320 28.32 13.01 -21.04
CA THR A 320 29.38 12.67 -22.00
C THR A 320 30.63 13.51 -21.73
N GLY A 321 31.81 12.90 -21.85
CA GLY A 321 33.09 13.52 -21.46
C GLY A 321 33.37 13.45 -19.95
N THR A 322 34.27 14.31 -19.47
CA THR A 322 34.63 14.45 -18.04
C THR A 322 34.21 15.82 -17.52
N PRO A 323 33.45 15.93 -16.40
CA PRO A 323 33.16 17.21 -15.77
C PRO A 323 34.42 17.84 -15.18
N ALA A 324 34.41 19.16 -14.99
CA ALA A 324 35.53 19.90 -14.43
C ALA A 324 35.92 19.39 -13.03
N THR A 325 37.22 19.26 -12.81
CA THR A 325 37.81 18.94 -11.50
C THR A 325 38.68 20.10 -11.01
N ASP A 326 38.96 20.08 -9.71
CA ASP A 326 39.83 21.02 -8.99
C ASP A 326 39.29 22.46 -8.90
N LYS A 327 39.52 23.33 -9.89
CA LYS A 327 39.42 24.79 -9.71
C LYS A 327 38.46 25.49 -10.67
N ASN A 328 37.71 24.71 -11.43
CA ASN A 328 36.52 25.12 -12.16
C ASN A 328 35.41 24.17 -11.72
N ILE A 329 34.17 24.65 -11.70
CA ILE A 329 33.01 23.84 -11.36
C ILE A 329 32.14 23.69 -12.61
N THR A 330 31.72 22.45 -12.90
CA THR A 330 30.72 22.18 -13.95
C THR A 330 29.36 22.19 -13.31
N THR A 331 28.64 23.29 -13.45
CA THR A 331 27.26 23.42 -12.96
C THR A 331 26.25 23.22 -14.07
N VAL A 332 25.12 22.62 -13.69
CA VAL A 332 23.93 22.45 -14.52
C VAL A 332 22.71 22.95 -13.76
N ALA A 333 21.87 23.73 -14.42
CA ALA A 333 20.53 24.06 -13.94
C ALA A 333 19.50 23.49 -14.93
N LEU A 334 18.49 22.78 -14.42
CA LEU A 334 17.45 22.18 -15.25
C LEU A 334 16.55 23.29 -15.80
N GLN A 335 16.35 23.27 -17.11
CA GLN A 335 15.48 24.17 -17.84
C GLN A 335 14.31 23.42 -18.45
N ALA A 336 13.13 24.04 -18.39
CA ALA A 336 11.90 23.56 -19.01
C ALA A 336 11.17 24.74 -19.68
N GLN A 337 10.60 24.52 -20.86
CA GLN A 337 9.83 25.55 -21.56
C GLN A 337 8.34 25.51 -21.20
N ARG A 338 7.80 26.69 -20.88
CA ARG A 338 6.36 26.95 -20.81
C ARG A 338 5.74 26.91 -22.20
N LYS A 339 4.41 26.76 -22.24
CA LYS A 339 3.62 26.76 -23.50
C LYS A 339 3.67 28.09 -24.28
N ASN A 340 4.03 29.19 -23.63
CA ASN A 340 4.25 30.50 -24.26
C ASN A 340 5.71 30.70 -24.76
N GLY A 341 6.59 29.71 -24.61
CA GLY A 341 7.99 29.75 -25.04
C GLY A 341 8.99 30.29 -24.01
N GLU A 342 8.54 30.73 -22.84
CA GLU A 342 9.43 31.16 -21.75
C GLU A 342 10.13 29.98 -21.08
N THR A 343 11.38 30.16 -20.65
CA THR A 343 12.18 29.12 -19.98
C THR A 343 12.19 29.31 -18.46
N VAL A 344 11.74 28.30 -17.72
CA VAL A 344 11.93 28.19 -16.26
C VAL A 344 13.23 27.44 -15.99
N THR A 345 14.09 27.99 -15.14
CA THR A 345 15.41 27.43 -14.79
C THR A 345 15.47 27.09 -13.30
N SER A 346 16.07 25.96 -12.93
CA SER A 346 16.29 25.57 -11.54
C SER A 346 17.47 26.30 -10.89
N ASP A 347 17.71 26.00 -9.62
CA ASP A 347 19.01 26.19 -8.98
C ASP A 347 20.10 25.36 -9.67
N TYR A 348 21.36 25.81 -9.54
CA TYR A 348 22.53 25.16 -10.11
C TYR A 348 23.07 24.06 -9.19
N ALA A 349 23.21 22.85 -9.73
CA ALA A 349 23.92 21.74 -9.10
C ALA A 349 25.20 21.42 -9.88
N THR A 350 26.26 20.99 -9.19
CA THR A 350 27.51 20.53 -9.84
C THR A 350 27.48 19.05 -10.19
N ILE A 351 28.28 18.60 -11.16
CA ILE A 351 28.47 17.18 -11.48
C ILE A 351 29.80 16.70 -10.90
N TYR A 352 29.75 15.85 -9.87
CA TYR A 352 30.93 15.33 -9.18
C TYR A 352 31.30 13.92 -9.68
N LYS A 353 32.47 13.79 -10.31
CA LYS A 353 33.04 12.51 -10.80
C LYS A 353 33.81 11.78 -9.70
N THR A 354 33.41 10.54 -9.44
CA THR A 354 34.25 9.52 -8.77
C THR A 354 34.77 8.51 -9.78
N ASN A 355 36.05 8.14 -9.70
CA ASN A 355 36.64 7.13 -10.58
C ASN A 355 36.29 5.72 -10.10
N MET A 356 35.85 4.84 -11.00
CA MET A 356 35.77 3.40 -10.77
C MET A 356 37.17 2.77 -10.74
N ASP A 357 37.38 1.69 -9.97
CA ASP A 357 38.66 0.97 -9.99
C ASP A 357 38.89 0.25 -11.33
N PRO A 358 40.15 -0.10 -11.67
CA PRO A 358 40.46 -0.81 -12.92
C PRO A 358 39.73 -2.14 -13.10
N LEU A 359 39.18 -2.32 -14.30
CA LEU A 359 38.55 -3.56 -14.76
C LEU A 359 39.57 -4.49 -15.45
N TYR A 360 39.47 -5.79 -15.16
CA TYR A 360 40.21 -6.86 -15.83
C TYR A 360 39.29 -8.04 -16.18
N LEU A 361 39.65 -8.78 -17.24
CA LEU A 361 39.02 -10.04 -17.62
C LEU A 361 39.60 -11.18 -16.78
N ALA A 362 38.74 -11.98 -16.16
CA ALA A 362 39.14 -12.95 -15.15
C ALA A 362 38.25 -14.20 -15.09
N ASP A 363 38.76 -15.23 -14.44
CA ASP A 363 37.99 -16.42 -14.06
C ASP A 363 37.17 -16.10 -12.80
N ILE A 364 35.89 -15.77 -12.98
CA ILE A 364 35.04 -15.28 -11.90
C ILE A 364 34.62 -16.39 -10.93
N GLU A 365 34.63 -17.65 -11.35
CA GLU A 365 34.40 -18.78 -10.45
C GLU A 365 35.53 -18.90 -9.42
N LYS A 366 36.80 -18.77 -9.85
CA LYS A 366 37.97 -18.82 -8.95
C LYS A 366 38.02 -17.63 -7.97
N ILE A 367 37.49 -16.48 -8.36
CA ILE A 367 37.39 -15.29 -7.51
C ILE A 367 36.28 -15.44 -6.47
N ASN A 368 35.15 -16.04 -6.82
CA ASN A 368 33.98 -16.20 -5.92
C ASN A 368 34.09 -17.36 -4.91
N ARG A 369 35.26 -18.01 -4.79
CA ARG A 369 35.49 -19.11 -3.82
C ARG A 369 35.59 -18.60 -2.39
N SER A 370 35.33 -19.48 -1.44
CA SER A 370 35.55 -19.25 0.01
C SER A 370 37.00 -18.86 0.35
N THR A 371 37.97 -19.31 -0.46
CA THR A 371 39.32 -18.74 -0.53
C THR A 371 39.55 -18.15 -1.93
N PRO A 372 39.33 -16.84 -2.14
CA PRO A 372 39.48 -16.21 -3.44
C PRO A 372 40.88 -16.39 -4.03
N GLU A 373 40.97 -16.89 -5.25
CA GLU A 373 42.22 -16.92 -6.02
C GLU A 373 42.21 -15.74 -7.03
N ASP A 374 43.23 -14.86 -6.98
CA ASP A 374 43.39 -13.86 -8.05
C ASP A 374 43.77 -14.57 -9.36
N TYR A 375 42.79 -14.64 -10.27
CA TYR A 375 42.86 -15.32 -11.56
C TYR A 375 42.36 -14.39 -12.68
N HIS A 376 42.88 -13.15 -12.75
CA HIS A 376 42.76 -12.37 -13.99
C HIS A 376 43.72 -12.88 -15.06
N TYR A 377 43.24 -12.94 -16.29
CA TYR A 377 43.96 -13.50 -17.43
C TYR A 377 45.07 -12.57 -17.92
N ARG A 378 46.03 -13.15 -18.66
CA ARG A 378 47.20 -12.45 -19.20
C ARG A 378 46.78 -11.40 -20.22
N ARG A 379 47.23 -10.15 -20.04
CA ARG A 379 46.71 -8.96 -20.72
C ARG A 379 47.30 -8.79 -22.12
N GLY A 380 46.44 -8.41 -23.08
CA GLY A 380 46.82 -8.12 -24.47
C GLY A 380 47.82 -6.97 -24.60
N THR A 381 47.86 -6.04 -23.65
CA THR A 381 48.79 -4.91 -23.60
C THR A 381 50.23 -5.30 -23.27
N VAL A 382 50.44 -6.46 -22.63
CA VAL A 382 51.77 -7.00 -22.35
C VAL A 382 52.32 -7.72 -23.58
N GLY A 383 51.47 -8.49 -24.26
CA GLY A 383 51.75 -9.17 -25.53
C GLY A 383 51.61 -10.70 -25.43
N ILE A 384 51.14 -11.35 -26.50
CA ILE A 384 50.70 -12.76 -26.47
C ILE A 384 51.85 -13.78 -26.22
N SER A 385 53.08 -13.42 -26.58
CA SER A 385 54.31 -14.21 -26.31
C SER A 385 55.11 -13.71 -25.10
N VAL A 386 54.52 -12.91 -24.22
CA VAL A 386 55.19 -12.35 -23.04
C VAL A 386 54.53 -12.85 -21.74
N LYS A 387 55.32 -13.05 -20.69
CA LYS A 387 54.81 -13.36 -19.35
C LYS A 387 54.28 -12.10 -18.69
N ASP A 388 53.03 -12.13 -18.24
CA ASP A 388 52.39 -10.98 -17.58
C ASP A 388 52.55 -11.09 -16.06
N THR A 389 53.49 -10.33 -15.50
CA THR A 389 53.85 -10.39 -14.07
C THR A 389 52.73 -9.93 -13.13
N GLU A 390 51.79 -9.12 -13.61
CA GLU A 390 50.65 -8.66 -12.81
C GLU A 390 49.50 -9.66 -12.82
N ALA A 391 49.40 -10.50 -13.85
CA ALA A 391 48.32 -11.49 -14.03
C ALA A 391 48.16 -12.43 -12.83
N GLY A 392 47.03 -13.14 -12.78
CA GLY A 392 46.69 -14.06 -11.70
C GLY A 392 47.82 -15.05 -11.37
N ALA A 393 47.98 -15.38 -10.08
CA ALA A 393 49.19 -16.03 -9.58
C ALA A 393 49.53 -17.37 -10.24
N LYS A 394 48.52 -18.07 -10.76
CA LYS A 394 48.62 -19.32 -11.52
C LYS A 394 49.09 -19.12 -12.97
N VAL A 395 48.74 -18.01 -13.61
CA VAL A 395 48.92 -17.77 -15.05
C VAL A 395 50.10 -16.85 -15.38
N LYS A 396 50.53 -15.97 -14.45
CA LYS A 396 51.59 -14.98 -14.68
C LYS A 396 52.91 -15.51 -15.24
N ASN A 397 53.26 -16.75 -14.90
CA ASN A 397 54.52 -17.38 -15.32
C ASN A 397 54.43 -18.17 -16.64
N SER A 398 53.24 -18.29 -17.23
CA SER A 398 52.92 -19.14 -18.39
C SER A 398 52.71 -18.32 -19.66
N LEU A 399 53.32 -18.73 -20.77
CA LEU A 399 53.11 -18.09 -22.08
C LEU A 399 51.75 -18.47 -22.67
N VAL A 400 51.09 -17.53 -23.37
CA VAL A 400 49.87 -17.83 -24.15
C VAL A 400 50.28 -18.47 -25.48
N TRP A 401 51.13 -17.77 -26.21
CA TRP A 401 51.76 -18.24 -27.44
C TRP A 401 53.13 -18.83 -27.09
N SER A 402 53.12 -20.12 -26.78
CA SER A 402 54.31 -20.96 -26.60
C SER A 402 54.59 -21.75 -27.87
N GLU A 403 55.86 -21.96 -28.21
CA GLU A 403 56.26 -22.85 -29.33
C GLU A 403 56.41 -24.32 -28.88
N ASP A 404 56.60 -24.54 -27.57
CA ASP A 404 56.64 -25.87 -26.96
C ASP A 404 55.24 -26.43 -26.71
N ALA A 405 55.08 -27.75 -26.84
CA ALA A 405 53.85 -28.44 -26.47
C ALA A 405 53.52 -28.22 -24.98
N GLN A 406 52.36 -27.62 -24.70
CA GLN A 406 51.94 -27.29 -23.34
C GLN A 406 51.19 -28.45 -22.67
N LYS A 407 51.50 -28.71 -21.41
CA LYS A 407 50.80 -29.71 -20.58
C LYS A 407 49.51 -29.14 -19.99
N LYS A 408 48.64 -30.01 -19.47
CA LYS A 408 47.32 -29.64 -18.90
C LYS A 408 47.44 -28.66 -17.72
N GLU A 409 48.56 -28.68 -17.00
CA GLU A 409 48.81 -27.89 -15.80
C GLU A 409 49.26 -26.44 -16.10
N VAL A 410 49.55 -26.14 -17.38
CA VAL A 410 50.14 -24.85 -17.82
C VAL A 410 49.15 -24.04 -18.69
N VAL A 411 48.09 -24.67 -19.18
CA VAL A 411 46.97 -24.03 -19.89
C VAL A 411 45.91 -23.53 -18.90
N ASP A 412 45.03 -22.64 -19.33
CA ASP A 412 44.02 -22.04 -18.44
C ASP A 412 42.81 -22.97 -18.22
N THR A 413 42.47 -23.77 -19.24
CA THR A 413 41.34 -24.72 -19.22
C THR A 413 41.50 -25.81 -20.31
N VAL A 414 40.58 -26.78 -20.34
CA VAL A 414 40.58 -27.93 -21.26
C VAL A 414 39.19 -28.19 -21.86
N VAL A 415 39.14 -28.78 -23.07
CA VAL A 415 37.90 -29.18 -23.74
C VAL A 415 38.04 -30.57 -24.38
N ALA A 416 36.97 -31.37 -24.38
CA ALA A 416 36.98 -32.73 -24.93
C ALA A 416 36.81 -32.67 -26.45
N TYR A 417 37.52 -33.51 -27.22
CA TYR A 417 37.51 -33.43 -28.70
C TYR A 417 36.13 -33.57 -29.36
N ASN A 418 35.15 -34.14 -28.65
CA ASN A 418 33.76 -34.34 -29.08
C ASN A 418 32.74 -33.57 -28.21
N GLY A 419 33.21 -32.70 -27.30
CA GLY A 419 32.38 -31.90 -26.42
C GLY A 419 32.39 -30.42 -26.80
N GLN A 420 31.90 -29.59 -25.89
CA GLN A 420 31.94 -28.13 -25.98
C GLN A 420 32.42 -27.53 -24.66
N LEU A 421 32.95 -26.32 -24.70
CA LEU A 421 33.30 -25.53 -23.52
C LEU A 421 32.68 -24.14 -23.67
N ASP A 422 31.75 -23.79 -22.79
CA ASP A 422 31.17 -22.45 -22.74
C ASP A 422 32.05 -21.55 -21.86
N LEU A 423 32.73 -20.58 -22.48
CA LEU A 423 33.56 -19.62 -21.76
C LEU A 423 32.75 -18.59 -20.97
N SER A 424 31.49 -18.32 -21.33
CA SER A 424 30.66 -17.30 -20.67
C SER A 424 30.33 -17.63 -19.21
N THR A 425 30.35 -18.93 -18.86
CA THR A 425 30.03 -19.42 -17.51
C THR A 425 31.06 -19.01 -16.45
N PHE A 426 32.35 -18.88 -16.83
CA PHE A 426 33.44 -18.56 -15.91
C PHE A 426 34.33 -17.38 -16.33
N VAL A 427 34.32 -16.96 -17.60
CA VAL A 427 35.08 -15.77 -18.06
C VAL A 427 34.21 -14.52 -17.90
N GLY A 428 34.54 -13.70 -16.91
CA GLY A 428 33.83 -12.45 -16.61
C GLY A 428 34.76 -11.27 -16.39
N VAL A 429 34.19 -10.18 -15.87
CA VAL A 429 34.93 -8.97 -15.50
C VAL A 429 34.99 -8.86 -13.98
N HIS A 430 36.18 -8.58 -13.45
CA HIS A 430 36.34 -8.15 -12.06
C HIS A 430 36.88 -6.72 -11.98
N GLN A 431 36.52 -6.04 -10.90
CA GLN A 431 37.02 -4.75 -10.48
C GLN A 431 38.07 -5.00 -9.38
N LYS A 432 39.28 -4.46 -9.55
CA LYS A 432 40.42 -4.71 -8.65
C LYS A 432 40.95 -3.39 -8.09
N SER A 433 40.72 -3.20 -6.79
CA SER A 433 41.20 -2.07 -5.99
C SER A 433 42.43 -2.46 -5.15
N ASN A 434 43.06 -1.48 -4.50
CA ASN A 434 44.11 -1.75 -3.51
C ASN A 434 43.58 -2.41 -2.21
N THR A 435 42.25 -2.51 -2.04
CA THR A 435 41.57 -3.02 -0.84
C THR A 435 40.79 -4.32 -1.08
N GLY A 436 40.69 -4.81 -2.32
CA GLY A 436 39.97 -6.05 -2.64
C GLY A 436 39.64 -6.21 -4.14
N CYS A 437 39.14 -7.39 -4.49
CA CYS A 437 38.62 -7.72 -5.83
C CYS A 437 37.11 -8.02 -5.73
N SER A 438 36.31 -7.51 -6.65
CA SER A 438 34.87 -7.76 -6.74
C SER A 438 34.46 -8.12 -8.18
N VAL A 439 33.52 -9.06 -8.34
CA VAL A 439 33.01 -9.43 -9.68
C VAL A 439 31.95 -8.42 -10.13
N VAL A 440 32.11 -7.88 -11.34
CA VAL A 440 31.11 -7.00 -11.96
C VAL A 440 30.03 -7.87 -12.57
N LYS A 441 28.88 -7.97 -11.86
CA LYS A 441 27.80 -8.91 -12.21
C LYS A 441 26.93 -8.45 -13.38
N ASP A 442 26.88 -7.15 -13.65
CA ASP A 442 26.13 -6.57 -14.76
C ASP A 442 26.99 -5.52 -15.47
N LEU A 443 27.14 -5.68 -16.78
CA LEU A 443 27.90 -4.80 -17.66
C LEU A 443 27.00 -3.83 -18.45
N THR A 444 25.67 -4.01 -18.37
CA THR A 444 24.67 -3.21 -19.10
C THR A 444 24.75 -1.72 -18.76
N PRO A 445 24.88 -1.29 -17.48
CA PRO A 445 25.00 0.13 -17.13
C PRO A 445 26.26 0.80 -17.67
N LEU A 446 27.29 0.03 -18.02
CA LEU A 446 28.54 0.51 -18.61
C LEU A 446 28.52 0.47 -20.15
N GLY A 447 27.45 -0.04 -20.76
CA GLY A 447 27.40 -0.30 -22.21
C GLY A 447 28.54 -1.20 -22.67
N MET A 448 28.87 -2.23 -21.87
CA MET A 448 29.98 -3.15 -22.13
C MET A 448 29.50 -4.57 -22.41
N SER A 449 30.26 -5.29 -23.23
CA SER A 449 30.02 -6.70 -23.56
C SER A 449 31.34 -7.45 -23.71
N ILE A 450 31.32 -8.78 -23.62
CA ILE A 450 32.50 -9.62 -23.85
C ILE A 450 32.39 -10.22 -25.25
N LYS A 451 33.49 -10.15 -26.01
CA LYS A 451 33.62 -10.76 -27.35
C LYS A 451 34.71 -11.83 -27.33
N TYR A 452 34.41 -13.00 -27.90
CA TYR A 452 35.33 -14.12 -28.04
C TYR A 452 35.79 -14.26 -29.50
N GLU A 453 37.09 -14.45 -29.73
CA GLU A 453 37.66 -14.70 -31.07
C GLU A 453 38.76 -15.77 -30.98
N VAL A 454 38.78 -16.74 -31.90
CA VAL A 454 39.95 -17.64 -32.03
C VAL A 454 41.14 -16.86 -32.60
N VAL A 455 42.32 -17.03 -32.00
CA VAL A 455 43.58 -16.47 -32.52
C VAL A 455 44.04 -17.29 -33.73
N LYS A 456 44.35 -16.61 -34.83
CA LYS A 456 44.80 -17.23 -36.10
C LYS A 456 46.32 -17.19 -36.23
N ASN A 457 46.84 -17.96 -37.20
CA ASN A 457 48.27 -18.11 -37.49
C ASN A 457 49.10 -18.63 -36.31
N TYR A 458 48.48 -19.24 -35.29
CA TYR A 458 49.20 -19.86 -34.19
C TYR A 458 49.73 -21.22 -34.62
N LYS A 459 50.77 -21.17 -35.46
CA LYS A 459 51.40 -22.29 -36.14
C LYS A 459 52.47 -22.91 -35.26
N LEU A 460 52.36 -24.23 -35.04
CA LEU A 460 53.32 -25.00 -34.25
C LEU A 460 54.12 -25.98 -35.11
N GLY A 461 55.40 -26.13 -34.76
CA GLY A 461 56.36 -27.01 -35.43
C GLY A 461 56.80 -26.51 -36.81
N THR A 462 57.81 -27.19 -37.37
CA THR A 462 58.34 -26.93 -38.73
C THR A 462 57.29 -27.08 -39.83
N ASN A 463 56.29 -27.94 -39.61
CA ASN A 463 55.19 -28.21 -40.54
C ASN A 463 54.03 -27.18 -40.45
N GLN A 464 54.19 -26.11 -39.64
CA GLN A 464 53.25 -24.97 -39.57
C GLN A 464 51.79 -25.31 -39.23
N THR A 465 51.55 -26.20 -38.27
CA THR A 465 50.19 -26.61 -37.87
C THR A 465 49.48 -25.48 -37.10
N ASP A 466 48.57 -24.75 -37.75
CA ASP A 466 47.79 -23.68 -37.12
C ASP A 466 46.74 -24.26 -36.17
N GLN A 467 46.79 -23.88 -34.89
CA GLN A 467 45.85 -24.38 -33.89
C GLN A 467 44.41 -23.88 -34.11
N LYS A 468 44.19 -22.80 -34.88
CA LYS A 468 42.84 -22.31 -35.22
C LYS A 468 42.01 -23.39 -35.93
N ASP A 469 42.64 -24.28 -36.68
CA ASP A 469 41.95 -25.28 -37.50
C ASP A 469 41.37 -26.42 -36.67
N PHE A 470 41.61 -26.41 -35.35
CA PHE A 470 41.13 -27.41 -34.41
C PHE A 470 40.01 -26.93 -33.46
N VAL A 471 39.54 -25.68 -33.58
CA VAL A 471 38.33 -25.19 -32.88
C VAL A 471 37.48 -24.22 -33.72
N THR A 472 36.20 -24.16 -33.42
CA THR A 472 35.35 -22.98 -33.65
C THR A 472 34.99 -22.33 -32.32
N VAL A 473 34.74 -21.02 -32.34
CA VAL A 473 34.29 -20.24 -31.19
C VAL A 473 33.09 -19.41 -31.67
N THR A 474 31.95 -19.50 -30.98
CA THR A 474 30.76 -18.67 -31.27
C THR A 474 30.91 -17.27 -30.69
N GLU A 475 30.01 -16.36 -31.06
CA GLU A 475 29.99 -15.01 -30.48
C GLU A 475 29.72 -15.04 -28.96
N ASP A 476 28.92 -16.00 -28.49
CA ASP A 476 28.63 -16.28 -27.07
C ASP A 476 29.79 -16.95 -26.31
N GLY A 477 30.89 -17.27 -26.98
CA GLY A 477 32.06 -17.89 -26.35
C GLY A 477 32.03 -19.41 -26.24
N ILE A 478 31.13 -20.10 -26.95
CA ILE A 478 31.09 -21.57 -26.99
C ILE A 478 32.22 -22.08 -27.89
N VAL A 479 33.20 -22.75 -27.28
CA VAL A 479 34.34 -23.38 -27.95
C VAL A 479 33.98 -24.82 -28.31
N THR A 480 34.02 -25.15 -29.59
CA THR A 480 33.76 -26.50 -30.12
C THR A 480 34.99 -27.02 -30.86
N PRO A 481 35.65 -28.10 -30.40
CA PRO A 481 36.73 -28.76 -31.10
C PRO A 481 36.34 -29.34 -32.46
N LYS A 482 37.33 -29.37 -33.37
CA LYS A 482 37.19 -29.88 -34.74
C LYS A 482 38.54 -30.30 -35.32
N VAL A 483 38.52 -30.78 -36.55
CA VAL A 483 39.67 -31.06 -37.41
C VAL A 483 39.34 -30.48 -38.78
N PHE A 484 39.79 -29.24 -39.04
CA PHE A 484 39.42 -28.41 -40.21
C PHE A 484 37.91 -28.16 -40.36
N THR A 485 37.18 -29.10 -40.97
CA THR A 485 35.75 -29.05 -41.27
C THR A 485 34.96 -30.24 -40.71
N THR A 486 35.62 -31.21 -40.07
CA THR A 486 34.99 -32.37 -39.42
C THR A 486 35.27 -32.38 -37.92
N THR A 487 34.68 -33.29 -37.16
CA THR A 487 35.13 -33.63 -35.79
C THR A 487 36.08 -34.83 -35.83
N GLY A 488 36.84 -35.08 -34.75
CA GLY A 488 37.66 -36.29 -34.63
C GLY A 488 38.83 -36.21 -33.65
N GLU A 489 39.39 -37.38 -33.31
CA GLU A 489 40.46 -37.53 -32.32
C GLU A 489 41.79 -36.85 -32.70
N ALA A 490 42.01 -36.54 -33.98
CA ALA A 490 43.21 -35.81 -34.43
C ALA A 490 43.31 -34.36 -33.89
N ALA A 491 42.27 -33.87 -33.22
CA ALA A 491 42.27 -32.62 -32.45
C ALA A 491 42.92 -32.73 -31.07
N ILE A 492 43.10 -33.93 -30.52
CA ILE A 492 43.72 -34.16 -29.21
C ILE A 492 45.15 -33.58 -29.17
N ASP A 493 45.57 -33.10 -28.01
CA ASP A 493 46.84 -32.42 -27.72
C ASP A 493 47.05 -31.06 -28.43
N ARG A 494 46.09 -30.58 -29.21
CA ARG A 494 46.12 -29.22 -29.77
C ARG A 494 45.85 -28.17 -28.69
N THR A 495 46.47 -27.01 -28.81
CA THR A 495 46.42 -25.95 -27.78
C THR A 495 45.93 -24.59 -28.29
N PRO A 496 44.70 -24.50 -28.83
CA PRO A 496 44.14 -23.26 -29.37
C PRO A 496 44.10 -22.13 -28.33
N ILE A 497 44.07 -20.90 -28.82
CA ILE A 497 43.99 -19.69 -28.01
C ILE A 497 42.71 -18.94 -28.38
N VAL A 498 41.92 -18.58 -27.38
CA VAL A 498 40.78 -17.68 -27.53
C VAL A 498 41.17 -16.32 -26.98
N ARG A 499 41.10 -15.30 -27.83
CA ARG A 499 41.19 -13.89 -27.46
C ARG A 499 39.83 -13.47 -26.90
N VAL A 500 39.84 -12.96 -25.68
CA VAL A 500 38.67 -12.41 -25.00
C VAL A 500 38.83 -10.90 -24.95
N SER A 501 37.85 -10.17 -25.47
CA SER A 501 37.87 -8.70 -25.54
C SER A 501 36.68 -8.13 -24.78
N LEU A 502 36.94 -7.26 -23.81
CA LEU A 502 35.89 -6.41 -23.23
C LEU A 502 35.66 -5.26 -24.20
N MET A 503 34.43 -5.11 -24.67
CA MET A 503 34.01 -4.17 -25.70
C MET A 503 33.18 -3.04 -25.10
N ASN A 504 33.23 -1.86 -25.70
CA ASN A 504 32.31 -0.74 -25.47
C ASN A 504 31.95 -0.13 -26.83
N GLY A 505 30.80 -0.56 -27.36
CA GLY A 505 30.47 -0.41 -28.78
C GLY A 505 31.56 -1.06 -29.66
N SER A 506 32.06 -0.31 -30.63
CA SER A 506 33.16 -0.74 -31.52
C SER A 506 34.56 -0.69 -30.88
N ASN A 507 34.69 -0.15 -29.65
CA ASN A 507 35.99 0.05 -29.01
C ASN A 507 36.37 -1.16 -28.15
N VAL A 508 37.64 -1.54 -28.18
CA VAL A 508 38.20 -2.57 -27.30
C VAL A 508 38.70 -1.91 -26.01
N VAL A 509 38.14 -2.29 -24.87
CA VAL A 509 38.41 -1.73 -23.53
C VAL A 509 39.56 -2.48 -22.85
N ARG A 510 39.52 -3.81 -22.92
CA ARG A 510 40.55 -4.74 -22.41
C ARG A 510 40.63 -5.93 -23.35
N VAL A 511 41.81 -6.53 -23.44
CA VAL A 511 42.01 -7.84 -24.08
C VAL A 511 42.75 -8.74 -23.12
N ALA A 512 42.34 -10.00 -23.07
CA ALA A 512 43.10 -11.08 -22.45
C ALA A 512 43.00 -12.34 -23.31
N TYR A 513 43.76 -13.37 -22.95
CA TYR A 513 43.79 -14.62 -23.71
C TYR A 513 43.55 -15.83 -22.81
N VAL A 514 42.68 -16.72 -23.27
CA VAL A 514 42.39 -18.02 -22.68
C VAL A 514 43.06 -19.11 -23.53
N LYS A 515 44.03 -19.80 -22.92
CA LYS A 515 44.75 -20.92 -23.50
C LYS A 515 44.02 -22.21 -23.16
N ILE A 516 43.58 -22.94 -24.20
CA ILE A 516 42.81 -24.17 -24.06
C ILE A 516 43.68 -25.35 -24.51
N LYS A 517 43.55 -26.53 -23.88
CA LYS A 517 44.05 -27.80 -24.44
C LYS A 517 42.89 -28.73 -24.80
N ILE A 518 42.91 -29.28 -26.00
CA ILE A 518 41.97 -30.32 -26.43
C ILE A 518 42.50 -31.68 -25.98
N VAL A 519 41.65 -32.48 -25.33
CA VAL A 519 42.03 -33.79 -24.76
C VAL A 519 40.95 -34.86 -24.99
N LYS A 520 41.19 -36.11 -24.58
CA LYS A 520 40.18 -37.17 -24.61
C LYS A 520 39.06 -36.91 -23.59
N PRO A 521 37.83 -37.42 -23.83
CA PRO A 521 36.78 -37.47 -22.81
C PRO A 521 37.19 -38.27 -21.56
N SER A 522 38.15 -39.18 -21.65
CA SER A 522 38.74 -39.86 -20.48
C SER A 522 39.68 -38.96 -19.65
N GLU A 523 40.06 -37.79 -20.17
CA GLU A 523 40.92 -36.78 -19.51
C GLU A 523 40.13 -35.54 -19.04
N ILE A 524 38.89 -35.41 -19.51
CA ILE A 524 37.80 -34.56 -18.99
C ILE A 524 36.62 -35.49 -18.77
N LYS A 525 36.62 -36.25 -17.68
CA LYS A 525 35.40 -36.99 -17.37
C LYS A 525 34.35 -35.96 -16.94
N PRO A 526 33.19 -35.90 -17.62
CA PRO A 526 32.10 -35.05 -17.18
C PRO A 526 31.57 -35.55 -15.84
N ALA A 527 31.05 -34.64 -15.02
CA ALA A 527 30.21 -35.00 -13.90
C ALA A 527 29.05 -35.87 -14.41
N LYS A 528 29.04 -37.16 -14.04
CA LYS A 528 27.83 -37.99 -14.20
C LYS A 528 26.86 -37.56 -13.10
N GLU A 529 25.84 -36.78 -13.47
CA GLU A 529 24.78 -36.36 -12.56
C GLU A 529 23.74 -37.50 -12.39
N LEU A 530 23.40 -37.82 -11.14
CA LEU A 530 22.44 -38.86 -10.79
C LEU A 530 21.46 -38.34 -9.71
N PRO A 531 20.15 -38.23 -9.99
CA PRO A 531 19.17 -37.90 -8.95
C PRO A 531 18.92 -39.11 -8.04
N LEU A 532 18.90 -38.89 -6.72
CA LEU A 532 18.61 -39.90 -5.71
C LEU A 532 17.60 -39.35 -4.68
N THR A 533 16.39 -39.90 -4.68
CA THR A 533 15.35 -39.50 -3.72
C THR A 533 15.55 -40.19 -2.37
N VAL A 534 15.63 -39.42 -1.29
CA VAL A 534 15.69 -39.95 0.10
C VAL A 534 14.34 -39.81 0.80
N ASP A 535 14.25 -40.26 2.05
CA ASP A 535 13.03 -40.13 2.83
C ASP A 535 12.71 -38.67 3.19
N GLU A 536 11.42 -38.38 3.33
CA GLU A 536 10.88 -37.06 3.61
C GLU A 536 11.35 -36.52 4.96
N PHE A 537 11.76 -35.25 5.00
CA PHE A 537 12.09 -34.58 6.24
C PHE A 537 10.81 -34.23 7.01
N LYS A 538 10.71 -34.65 8.27
CA LYS A 538 9.65 -34.22 9.17
C LYS A 538 10.12 -33.02 9.99
N PHE A 539 9.42 -31.90 9.89
CA PHE A 539 9.61 -30.75 10.76
C PHE A 539 9.16 -31.08 12.19
N VAL A 540 9.99 -30.75 13.17
CA VAL A 540 9.72 -30.85 14.61
C VAL A 540 10.34 -29.64 15.29
N CYS A 541 9.63 -29.01 16.24
CA CYS A 541 10.10 -27.81 16.93
C CYS A 541 11.49 -27.97 17.55
N GLY A 542 12.41 -27.06 17.21
CA GLY A 542 13.78 -27.04 17.76
C GLY A 542 14.66 -28.24 17.42
N GLN A 543 14.27 -29.08 16.45
CA GLN A 543 15.04 -30.26 16.01
C GLN A 543 15.51 -30.09 14.57
N ASP A 544 16.79 -30.38 14.33
CA ASP A 544 17.32 -30.46 12.97
C ASP A 544 16.78 -31.71 12.26
N GLY A 545 16.48 -31.55 10.97
CA GLY A 545 16.04 -32.64 10.11
C GLY A 545 17.18 -33.60 9.81
N LYS A 546 16.87 -34.90 9.75
CA LYS A 546 17.80 -35.95 9.34
C LYS A 546 17.10 -36.96 8.44
N SER A 547 17.71 -37.28 7.31
CA SER A 547 17.33 -38.37 6.41
C SER A 547 18.56 -39.22 6.07
N GLU A 548 18.42 -40.54 6.02
CA GLU A 548 19.52 -41.46 5.65
C GLU A 548 19.19 -42.18 4.33
N THR A 549 20.19 -42.38 3.48
CA THR A 549 20.05 -43.24 2.29
C THR A 549 19.93 -44.70 2.71
N THR A 550 19.16 -45.51 1.99
CA THR A 550 19.05 -46.96 2.25
C THR A 550 20.03 -47.78 1.40
N VAL A 551 20.35 -49.00 1.86
CA VAL A 551 21.20 -49.97 1.14
C VAL A 551 20.66 -50.21 -0.28
N GLU A 552 19.35 -50.40 -0.43
CA GLU A 552 18.69 -50.58 -1.73
C GLU A 552 18.89 -49.36 -2.64
N ARG A 553 18.60 -48.14 -2.15
CA ARG A 553 18.74 -46.91 -2.94
C ARG A 553 20.17 -46.73 -3.47
N ILE A 554 21.19 -46.95 -2.63
CA ILE A 554 22.59 -46.83 -3.06
C ILE A 554 22.97 -47.92 -4.07
N ASN A 555 22.64 -49.19 -3.83
CA ASN A 555 22.99 -50.25 -4.77
C ASN A 555 22.26 -50.11 -6.11
N VAL A 556 20.97 -49.72 -6.12
CA VAL A 556 20.16 -49.61 -7.34
C VAL A 556 20.39 -48.28 -8.07
N GLN A 557 20.37 -47.15 -7.38
CA GLN A 557 20.35 -45.81 -8.01
C GLN A 557 21.76 -45.21 -8.20
N LEU A 558 22.77 -45.70 -7.48
CA LEU A 558 24.17 -45.31 -7.68
C LEU A 558 24.98 -46.42 -8.37
N TYR A 559 25.22 -47.55 -7.72
CA TYR A 559 26.15 -48.58 -8.23
C TYR A 559 25.66 -49.25 -9.52
N ASN A 560 24.47 -49.86 -9.51
CA ASN A 560 23.87 -50.49 -10.70
C ASN A 560 23.65 -49.47 -11.84
N LYS A 561 23.25 -48.23 -11.50
CA LYS A 561 23.04 -47.15 -12.48
C LYS A 561 24.31 -46.74 -13.20
N LEU A 562 25.48 -46.86 -12.54
CA LEU A 562 26.79 -46.65 -13.13
C LEU A 562 27.39 -47.90 -13.77
N GLY A 563 26.78 -49.08 -13.60
CA GLY A 563 27.29 -50.36 -14.07
C GLY A 563 28.55 -50.84 -13.34
N MET A 564 28.72 -50.44 -12.07
CA MET A 564 29.89 -50.75 -11.25
C MET A 564 29.50 -51.51 -9.99
N SER A 565 30.34 -52.43 -9.52
CA SER A 565 30.22 -52.93 -8.15
C SER A 565 30.62 -51.86 -7.11
N LYS A 566 30.21 -52.05 -5.85
CA LYS A 566 30.63 -51.21 -4.71
C LYS A 566 32.14 -50.95 -4.70
N ASN A 567 32.93 -52.02 -4.79
CA ASN A 567 34.38 -51.96 -4.67
C ASN A 567 35.03 -51.27 -5.88
N GLU A 568 34.46 -51.40 -7.08
CA GLU A 568 34.91 -50.66 -8.27
C GLU A 568 34.59 -49.17 -8.14
N PHE A 569 33.38 -48.82 -7.69
CA PHE A 569 32.98 -47.43 -7.49
C PHE A 569 33.88 -46.72 -6.48
N HIS A 570 34.03 -47.25 -5.26
CA HIS A 570 34.84 -46.62 -4.21
C HIS A 570 36.35 -46.63 -4.52
N LYS A 571 36.83 -47.56 -5.35
CA LYS A 571 38.21 -47.55 -5.87
C LYS A 571 38.40 -46.51 -6.98
N ALA A 572 37.38 -46.26 -7.81
CA ALA A 572 37.42 -45.24 -8.86
C ALA A 572 37.23 -43.82 -8.31
N TYR A 573 36.44 -43.66 -7.25
CA TYR A 573 36.07 -42.37 -6.66
C TYR A 573 36.26 -42.32 -5.12
N PRO A 574 37.48 -42.54 -4.59
CA PRO A 574 37.73 -42.69 -3.15
C PRO A 574 37.62 -41.40 -2.32
N TYR A 575 37.18 -40.28 -2.89
CA TYR A 575 37.06 -38.99 -2.20
C TYR A 575 35.65 -38.43 -2.31
N PHE A 576 34.85 -38.62 -1.26
CA PHE A 576 33.58 -37.92 -1.05
C PHE A 576 33.80 -36.41 -0.80
N THR A 577 32.86 -35.58 -1.23
CA THR A 577 32.75 -34.16 -0.87
C THR A 577 31.28 -33.77 -0.84
N ASP A 578 30.84 -33.20 0.28
CA ASP A 578 29.60 -32.42 0.35
C ASP A 578 29.83 -31.11 -0.44
N CYS A 579 29.05 -30.87 -1.49
CA CYS A 579 29.22 -29.72 -2.36
C CYS A 579 28.33 -28.54 -1.93
N THR A 580 28.30 -28.27 -0.62
CA THR A 580 27.75 -27.01 -0.10
C THR A 580 28.26 -25.84 -0.93
N HIS A 581 27.32 -25.01 -1.39
CA HIS A 581 27.52 -23.77 -2.17
C HIS A 581 27.36 -23.84 -3.70
N VAL A 582 26.59 -24.79 -4.26
CA VAL A 582 25.83 -24.47 -5.50
C VAL A 582 24.60 -23.62 -5.10
N LYS A 583 24.10 -22.79 -6.02
CA LYS A 583 23.00 -21.84 -5.78
C LYS A 583 21.63 -22.58 -5.77
N GLY A 584 21.42 -23.44 -4.77
CA GLY A 584 20.21 -24.25 -4.60
C GLY A 584 20.25 -25.30 -3.48
N ASP A 585 21.43 -25.65 -2.96
CA ASP A 585 21.56 -26.71 -1.94
C ASP A 585 20.99 -26.32 -0.58
N VAL A 586 20.34 -27.28 0.08
CA VAL A 586 19.79 -27.15 1.43
C VAL A 586 20.46 -28.16 2.37
N GLY A 587 20.98 -27.69 3.51
CA GLY A 587 21.61 -28.56 4.52
C GLY A 587 23.03 -29.04 4.18
N THR A 588 23.44 -30.14 4.80
CA THR A 588 24.78 -30.77 4.69
C THR A 588 24.67 -32.30 4.69
N VAL A 589 25.56 -32.98 3.99
CA VAL A 589 25.60 -34.45 3.89
C VAL A 589 26.91 -35.00 4.45
N VAL A 590 26.80 -35.99 5.33
CA VAL A 590 27.97 -36.72 5.85
C VAL A 590 27.93 -38.18 5.41
N GLU A 591 29.08 -38.69 4.97
CA GLU A 591 29.28 -40.11 4.70
C GLU A 591 29.28 -40.92 6.01
N LYS A 592 28.62 -42.06 5.98
CA LYS A 592 28.54 -43.06 7.05
C LYS A 592 29.12 -44.37 6.51
N PRO A 593 30.46 -44.51 6.49
CA PRO A 593 31.11 -45.75 6.10
C PRO A 593 31.00 -46.77 7.24
N GLU A 594 31.02 -48.06 6.90
CA GLU A 594 31.07 -49.14 7.89
C GLU A 594 32.46 -49.80 7.91
N THR A 595 32.89 -50.25 9.09
CA THR A 595 34.16 -50.96 9.27
C THR A 595 34.01 -52.40 8.77
N ASP A 596 34.37 -52.60 7.51
CA ASP A 596 34.09 -53.81 6.74
C ASP A 596 35.40 -54.44 6.23
N ALA A 597 35.94 -55.39 7.00
CA ALA A 597 37.23 -56.03 6.70
C ALA A 597 37.20 -56.97 5.47
N GLU A 598 36.00 -57.41 5.06
CA GLU A 598 35.81 -58.43 4.01
C GLU A 598 35.10 -57.88 2.76
N GLY A 599 34.52 -56.68 2.81
CA GLY A 599 34.00 -55.96 1.66
C GLY A 599 32.50 -56.13 1.37
N GLY A 600 31.70 -56.63 2.32
CA GLY A 600 30.26 -56.87 2.14
C GLY A 600 29.31 -55.67 2.34
N MET A 601 29.69 -54.64 3.11
CA MET A 601 28.75 -53.62 3.60
C MET A 601 28.62 -52.40 2.68
N THR A 602 27.43 -51.82 2.54
CA THR A 602 27.16 -50.67 1.66
C THR A 602 27.35 -49.35 2.40
N TYR A 603 28.11 -48.41 1.81
CA TYR A 603 28.27 -47.07 2.37
C TYR A 603 26.96 -46.28 2.24
N LEU A 604 26.57 -45.58 3.31
CA LEU A 604 25.35 -44.77 3.38
C LEU A 604 25.70 -43.30 3.63
N TYR A 605 24.75 -42.42 3.34
CA TYR A 605 24.89 -40.97 3.47
C TYR A 605 23.77 -40.43 4.37
N THR A 606 24.13 -39.56 5.31
CA THR A 606 23.20 -38.88 6.21
C THR A 606 23.10 -37.43 5.80
N TRP A 607 21.93 -37.04 5.29
CA TRP A 607 21.61 -35.64 4.98
C TRP A 607 20.94 -34.99 6.19
N LYS A 608 21.48 -33.84 6.62
CA LYS A 608 20.97 -33.03 7.73
C LYS A 608 20.56 -31.66 7.22
N ILE A 609 19.43 -31.15 7.69
CA ILE A 609 18.95 -29.78 7.39
C ILE A 609 18.66 -29.08 8.73
N LYS A 610 19.14 -27.85 8.92
CA LYS A 610 18.88 -27.10 10.15
C LYS A 610 17.39 -26.79 10.32
N ASN A 611 16.90 -26.68 11.55
CA ASN A 611 15.49 -26.37 11.82
C ASN A 611 15.03 -25.06 11.14
N GLU A 612 15.90 -24.06 11.06
CA GLU A 612 15.66 -22.79 10.36
C GLU A 612 15.43 -22.98 8.85
N ASP A 613 16.28 -23.79 8.19
CA ASP A 613 16.17 -24.10 6.76
C ASP A 613 14.97 -25.01 6.46
N LEU A 614 14.62 -25.94 7.35
CA LEU A 614 13.38 -26.72 7.25
C LEU A 614 12.14 -25.82 7.28
N TRP A 615 12.12 -24.80 8.15
CA TRP A 615 11.03 -23.82 8.19
C TRP A 615 11.02 -22.94 6.93
N LYS A 616 12.18 -22.50 6.46
CA LYS A 616 12.31 -21.69 5.24
C LYS A 616 11.70 -22.40 4.03
N HIS A 617 12.00 -23.68 3.86
CA HIS A 617 11.54 -24.54 2.76
C HIS A 617 10.31 -25.41 3.12
N ALA A 618 9.48 -24.94 4.06
CA ALA A 618 8.30 -25.67 4.55
C ALA A 618 7.29 -25.99 3.43
N GLY A 619 7.10 -27.28 3.14
CA GLY A 619 6.22 -27.77 2.08
C GLY A 619 6.85 -27.82 0.68
N GLU A 620 8.09 -27.39 0.53
CA GLU A 620 8.84 -27.41 -0.73
C GLU A 620 9.55 -28.76 -0.96
N GLU A 621 9.97 -28.99 -2.20
CA GLU A 621 10.98 -30.01 -2.54
C GLU A 621 12.37 -29.36 -2.43
N VAL A 622 13.26 -29.99 -1.69
CA VAL A 622 14.64 -29.54 -1.44
C VAL A 622 15.63 -30.51 -2.05
N SER A 623 16.82 -30.02 -2.37
CA SER A 623 17.93 -30.82 -2.91
C SER A 623 19.27 -30.50 -2.26
N ASN A 624 20.23 -31.41 -2.40
CA ASN A 624 21.62 -31.22 -1.99
C ASN A 624 22.56 -32.08 -2.86
N GLU A 625 23.60 -31.47 -3.43
CA GLU A 625 24.59 -32.15 -4.27
C GLU A 625 25.80 -32.71 -3.50
N ILE A 626 26.07 -34.00 -3.68
CA ILE A 626 27.29 -34.65 -3.20
C ILE A 626 28.15 -35.13 -4.37
N VAL A 627 29.48 -35.07 -4.22
CA VAL A 627 30.41 -35.33 -5.32
C VAL A 627 31.50 -36.33 -4.90
N PHE A 628 31.59 -37.43 -5.63
CA PHE A 628 32.63 -38.45 -5.49
C PHE A 628 33.71 -38.21 -6.53
N LYS A 629 34.97 -38.11 -6.10
CA LYS A 629 36.11 -37.68 -6.94
C LYS A 629 37.20 -38.74 -6.99
N ASN A 630 37.89 -38.86 -8.13
CA ASN A 630 39.02 -39.78 -8.26
C ASN A 630 40.33 -39.28 -7.62
N ALA A 631 40.43 -37.98 -7.31
CA ALA A 631 41.57 -37.39 -6.61
C ALA A 631 41.12 -36.28 -5.65
N ARG A 632 41.82 -36.12 -4.51
CA ARG A 632 41.53 -35.10 -3.49
C ARG A 632 41.73 -33.66 -3.99
N THR A 633 42.62 -33.46 -4.96
CA THR A 633 42.84 -32.18 -5.65
C THR A 633 43.07 -32.44 -7.14
N ASN A 634 42.68 -31.50 -8.01
CA ASN A 634 42.75 -31.65 -9.46
C ASN A 634 42.11 -32.95 -9.99
N ALA A 635 40.97 -33.34 -9.41
CA ALA A 635 40.20 -34.50 -9.84
C ALA A 635 39.98 -34.48 -11.35
N THR A 636 40.30 -35.58 -12.01
CA THR A 636 40.05 -35.75 -13.45
C THR A 636 38.71 -36.45 -13.72
N ASP A 637 38.13 -37.08 -12.68
CA ASP A 637 36.82 -37.74 -12.67
C ASP A 637 35.97 -37.33 -11.47
N SER A 638 34.66 -37.26 -11.69
CA SER A 638 33.68 -37.13 -10.63
C SER A 638 32.30 -37.68 -11.00
N VAL A 639 31.61 -38.25 -10.02
CA VAL A 639 30.16 -38.51 -10.05
C VAL A 639 29.49 -37.50 -9.12
N VAL A 640 28.44 -36.85 -9.62
CA VAL A 640 27.60 -35.92 -8.85
C VAL A 640 26.28 -36.63 -8.55
N VAL A 641 25.86 -36.67 -7.29
CA VAL A 641 24.58 -37.25 -6.88
C VAL A 641 23.74 -36.13 -6.28
N VAL A 642 22.58 -35.87 -6.88
CA VAL A 642 21.63 -34.86 -6.44
C VAL A 642 20.63 -35.53 -5.52
N LEU A 643 20.80 -35.37 -4.21
CA LEU A 643 19.80 -35.82 -3.24
C LEU A 643 18.53 -34.99 -3.38
N LYS A 644 17.36 -35.61 -3.29
CA LYS A 644 16.05 -34.91 -3.30
C LYS A 644 15.13 -35.41 -2.20
N SER A 645 14.40 -34.50 -1.55
CA SER A 645 13.42 -34.81 -0.51
C SER A 645 12.36 -33.71 -0.38
N LYS A 646 11.26 -33.98 0.32
CA LYS A 646 10.21 -33.00 0.65
C LYS A 646 10.13 -32.79 2.16
N ILE A 647 9.77 -31.57 2.57
CA ILE A 647 9.59 -31.21 3.97
C ILE A 647 8.10 -31.30 4.34
N LYS A 648 7.75 -32.16 5.30
CA LYS A 648 6.39 -32.36 5.83
C LYS A 648 6.29 -32.01 7.31
N GLY A 649 5.05 -31.85 7.79
CA GLY A 649 4.74 -31.60 9.21
C GLY A 649 4.62 -30.13 9.60
N VAL A 650 4.78 -29.20 8.65
CA VAL A 650 4.54 -27.76 8.86
C VAL A 650 4.08 -27.12 7.55
N LYS A 651 3.24 -26.10 7.62
CA LYS A 651 2.74 -25.33 6.46
C LYS A 651 2.89 -23.83 6.69
N LYS A 652 2.94 -23.02 5.63
CA LYS A 652 2.85 -21.55 5.72
C LYS A 652 1.41 -21.03 5.92
N THR A 653 0.44 -21.84 5.52
CA THR A 653 -0.99 -21.53 5.57
C THR A 653 -1.76 -22.74 6.07
N TYR A 654 -2.72 -22.52 6.95
CA TYR A 654 -3.65 -23.53 7.47
C TYR A 654 -5.09 -23.09 7.15
N ASN A 655 -5.98 -24.05 6.88
CA ASN A 655 -7.39 -23.78 6.61
C ASN A 655 -8.29 -24.35 7.70
N VAL A 656 -9.36 -23.62 8.02
CA VAL A 656 -10.45 -24.04 8.89
C VAL A 656 -11.66 -24.30 8.01
N TRP A 657 -12.05 -25.57 7.91
CA TRP A 657 -13.03 -26.04 6.94
C TRP A 657 -14.48 -25.82 7.36
N LYS A 658 -15.36 -25.54 6.41
CA LYS A 658 -16.78 -25.24 6.69
C LYS A 658 -17.54 -26.43 7.30
N THR A 659 -17.16 -27.65 6.97
CA THR A 659 -17.68 -28.89 7.56
C THR A 659 -16.57 -29.89 7.88
N LYS A 660 -16.84 -30.80 8.82
CA LYS A 660 -15.95 -31.90 9.19
C LYS A 660 -15.69 -32.88 8.03
N GLY A 661 -16.60 -32.98 7.06
CA GLY A 661 -16.48 -33.88 5.91
C GLY A 661 -15.52 -33.40 4.82
N GLU A 662 -15.20 -32.10 4.80
CA GLU A 662 -14.27 -31.48 3.84
C GLU A 662 -12.82 -31.49 4.34
N VAL A 663 -12.59 -31.81 5.62
CA VAL A 663 -11.27 -31.80 6.26
C VAL A 663 -10.35 -32.87 5.65
N PRO A 664 -9.19 -32.50 5.06
CA PRO A 664 -8.23 -33.47 4.52
C PRO A 664 -7.64 -34.37 5.60
N ALA A 665 -7.23 -35.59 5.19
CA ALA A 665 -6.57 -36.53 6.09
C ALA A 665 -5.31 -35.92 6.73
N GLY A 666 -5.31 -35.83 8.06
CA GLY A 666 -4.23 -35.21 8.86
C GLY A 666 -4.54 -33.80 9.37
N GLU A 667 -5.60 -33.15 8.88
CA GLU A 667 -6.12 -31.90 9.44
C GLU A 667 -7.32 -32.17 10.37
N ASN A 668 -7.70 -31.17 11.19
CA ASN A 668 -8.80 -31.30 12.16
C ASN A 668 -9.71 -30.07 12.24
N ALA A 669 -9.25 -28.90 11.78
CA ALA A 669 -9.92 -27.63 12.01
C ALA A 669 -11.18 -27.46 11.17
N HIS A 670 -12.33 -27.26 11.82
CA HIS A 670 -13.61 -27.04 11.15
C HIS A 670 -14.57 -26.19 11.99
N TYR A 671 -15.65 -25.71 11.39
CA TYR A 671 -16.66 -24.88 12.08
C TYR A 671 -17.62 -25.73 12.93
N TYR A 672 -17.93 -25.28 14.14
CA TYR A 672 -19.04 -25.80 14.95
C TYR A 672 -20.36 -25.12 14.54
N ALA A 673 -21.33 -25.89 14.04
CA ALA A 673 -22.52 -25.36 13.38
C ALA A 673 -23.40 -24.47 14.28
N GLU A 674 -23.36 -24.72 15.59
CA GLU A 674 -24.15 -24.08 16.63
C GLU A 674 -23.86 -22.57 16.74
N TYR A 675 -22.61 -22.18 16.50
CA TYR A 675 -22.14 -20.78 16.57
C TYR A 675 -22.36 -20.00 15.27
N TRP A 676 -22.77 -20.66 14.19
CA TRP A 676 -22.94 -20.06 12.87
C TRP A 676 -24.42 -19.93 12.50
N ASN A 677 -24.73 -19.17 11.45
CA ASN A 677 -26.04 -19.26 10.79
C ASN A 677 -26.20 -20.60 10.05
N ALA A 678 -27.43 -20.93 9.62
CA ALA A 678 -27.75 -22.24 9.06
C ALA A 678 -26.94 -22.60 7.78
N THR A 679 -26.57 -21.58 6.99
CA THR A 679 -25.74 -21.68 5.78
C THR A 679 -24.23 -21.62 6.04
N LYS A 680 -23.82 -21.40 7.30
CA LYS A 680 -22.43 -21.20 7.76
C LYS A 680 -21.68 -20.12 6.96
N GLU A 681 -22.33 -18.98 6.79
CA GLU A 681 -21.78 -17.78 6.14
C GLU A 681 -21.25 -16.78 7.17
N TYR A 682 -21.86 -16.69 8.35
CA TYR A 682 -21.38 -15.84 9.44
C TYR A 682 -21.49 -16.51 10.82
N ALA A 683 -20.53 -16.20 11.68
CA ALA A 683 -20.54 -16.52 13.09
C ALA A 683 -21.44 -15.54 13.87
N LYS A 684 -22.12 -16.03 14.91
CA LYS A 684 -23.02 -15.26 15.78
C LYS A 684 -22.29 -14.87 17.07
N LEU A 685 -22.06 -13.58 17.25
CA LEU A 685 -21.59 -13.00 18.51
C LEU A 685 -22.81 -12.56 19.32
N ASN A 686 -22.86 -12.95 20.60
CA ASN A 686 -24.00 -12.70 21.48
C ASN A 686 -23.52 -12.11 22.82
N VAL A 687 -24.46 -11.57 23.61
CA VAL A 687 -24.22 -11.23 25.01
C VAL A 687 -24.13 -12.47 25.88
N GLN A 688 -23.58 -12.35 27.11
CA GLN A 688 -23.63 -13.47 28.05
C GLN A 688 -25.07 -13.88 28.36
N THR A 689 -25.26 -15.18 28.55
CA THR A 689 -26.49 -15.74 29.08
C THR A 689 -26.59 -15.44 30.57
N PRO A 690 -27.73 -14.91 31.07
CA PRO A 690 -27.93 -14.74 32.51
C PRO A 690 -27.95 -16.09 33.22
N ASN A 691 -27.41 -16.12 34.44
CA ASN A 691 -27.63 -17.20 35.39
C ASN A 691 -29.11 -17.22 35.85
N GLU A 692 -29.52 -18.32 36.48
CA GLU A 692 -30.84 -18.41 37.12
C GLU A 692 -30.99 -17.29 38.16
N ASN A 693 -32.09 -16.54 38.07
CA ASN A 693 -32.40 -15.36 38.91
C ASN A 693 -31.40 -14.19 38.83
N GLU A 694 -30.56 -14.12 37.79
CA GLU A 694 -29.68 -12.97 37.58
C GLU A 694 -30.48 -11.70 37.26
N THR A 695 -30.10 -10.59 37.91
CA THR A 695 -30.73 -9.26 37.78
C THR A 695 -29.73 -8.12 37.53
N ASP A 696 -28.41 -8.38 37.56
CA ASP A 696 -27.40 -7.34 37.38
C ASP A 696 -27.18 -6.97 35.90
N ALA A 697 -27.73 -5.82 35.49
CA ALA A 697 -27.59 -5.26 34.14
C ALA A 697 -26.13 -5.04 33.67
N ASN A 698 -25.19 -4.92 34.60
CA ASN A 698 -23.76 -4.75 34.27
C ASN A 698 -23.15 -6.04 33.69
N LYS A 699 -23.75 -7.20 33.96
CA LYS A 699 -23.32 -8.51 33.47
C LYS A 699 -23.83 -8.85 32.07
N CYS A 700 -24.78 -8.09 31.55
CA CYS A 700 -25.19 -8.18 30.15
C CYS A 700 -24.17 -7.44 29.27
N LEU A 701 -23.05 -8.11 28.95
CA LEU A 701 -21.99 -7.58 28.09
C LEU A 701 -21.86 -8.38 26.79
N PHE A 702 -21.40 -7.75 25.71
CA PHE A 702 -20.87 -8.48 24.55
C PHE A 702 -19.40 -8.80 24.83
N VAL A 703 -19.13 -10.01 25.31
CA VAL A 703 -17.76 -10.58 25.40
C VAL A 703 -17.84 -12.02 24.90
N SER A 704 -17.60 -12.19 23.61
CA SER A 704 -17.63 -13.48 22.91
C SER A 704 -16.23 -14.06 22.77
N ASP A 705 -16.10 -15.38 22.84
CA ASP A 705 -14.85 -16.10 22.55
C ASP A 705 -14.73 -16.32 21.04
N LEU A 706 -13.60 -15.92 20.45
CA LEU A 706 -13.33 -16.05 19.01
C LEU A 706 -12.92 -17.47 18.59
N ASN A 707 -12.52 -18.34 19.53
CA ASN A 707 -12.22 -19.75 19.28
C ASN A 707 -13.47 -20.63 19.33
N ALA A 708 -14.53 -20.19 20.03
CA ALA A 708 -15.75 -20.98 20.21
C ALA A 708 -16.46 -21.39 18.90
N PRO A 709 -16.45 -20.61 17.80
CA PRO A 709 -17.06 -21.02 16.53
C PRO A 709 -16.36 -22.17 15.80
N PHE A 710 -15.25 -22.69 16.34
CA PHE A 710 -14.34 -23.60 15.66
C PHE A 710 -13.91 -24.79 16.54
N TYR A 711 -13.50 -25.88 15.87
CA TYR A 711 -12.88 -27.03 16.50
C TYR A 711 -11.67 -26.63 17.34
N ASN A 712 -11.74 -26.91 18.64
CA ASN A 712 -10.77 -26.43 19.62
C ASN A 712 -10.21 -27.56 20.51
N LYS A 713 -9.02 -27.31 21.05
CA LYS A 713 -8.32 -28.14 22.04
C LYS A 713 -7.87 -27.19 23.14
N ASN A 714 -8.25 -27.46 24.39
CA ASN A 714 -7.97 -26.59 25.55
C ASN A 714 -8.43 -25.12 25.39
N GLY A 715 -9.50 -24.85 24.61
CA GLY A 715 -10.03 -23.50 24.39
C GLY A 715 -9.31 -22.66 23.32
N GLN A 716 -8.39 -23.24 22.55
CA GLN A 716 -7.80 -22.62 21.35
C GLN A 716 -8.25 -23.35 20.08
N LEU A 717 -8.49 -22.63 18.98
CA LEU A 717 -8.63 -23.21 17.63
C LEU A 717 -7.47 -24.19 17.37
N TYR A 718 -7.80 -25.44 17.06
CA TYR A 718 -6.79 -26.48 16.90
C TYR A 718 -6.50 -26.75 15.41
N LEU A 719 -5.34 -26.26 14.97
CA LEU A 719 -4.83 -26.44 13.61
C LEU A 719 -3.86 -27.64 13.54
N ASP A 720 -2.78 -27.59 14.33
CA ASP A 720 -1.74 -28.61 14.47
C ASP A 720 -1.01 -28.41 15.82
N GLU A 721 -0.33 -29.43 16.36
CA GLU A 721 0.35 -29.36 17.67
C GLU A 721 1.56 -28.41 17.69
N SER A 722 2.13 -28.07 16.53
CA SER A 722 3.19 -27.07 16.43
C SER A 722 2.68 -25.62 16.41
N ILE A 723 1.37 -25.40 16.29
CA ILE A 723 0.77 -24.06 16.21
C ILE A 723 0.50 -23.50 17.61
N THR A 724 0.87 -22.23 17.78
CA THR A 724 0.96 -21.51 19.06
C THR A 724 0.68 -20.02 18.84
N ASN A 725 0.47 -19.25 19.92
CA ASN A 725 0.25 -17.79 19.86
C ASN A 725 -0.77 -17.38 18.77
N LEU A 726 -1.96 -17.98 18.83
CA LEU A 726 -3.07 -17.63 17.95
C LEU A 726 -3.57 -16.21 18.24
N GLN A 727 -3.64 -15.37 17.21
CA GLN A 727 -4.06 -13.98 17.30
C GLN A 727 -5.10 -13.66 16.22
N TYR A 728 -6.23 -13.09 16.63
CA TYR A 728 -7.27 -12.57 15.74
C TYR A 728 -7.13 -11.06 15.57
N PHE A 729 -7.60 -10.53 14.45
CA PHE A 729 -7.57 -9.10 14.13
C PHE A 729 -8.73 -8.74 13.19
N PHE A 730 -9.12 -7.46 13.17
CA PHE A 730 -10.10 -6.98 12.18
C PHE A 730 -9.47 -6.93 10.79
N CYS A 731 -10.06 -7.62 9.82
CA CYS A 731 -9.47 -7.75 8.49
C CYS A 731 -9.54 -6.42 7.72
N THR A 732 -8.39 -5.87 7.32
CA THR A 732 -8.26 -4.61 6.56
C THR A 732 -8.11 -4.81 5.05
N GLY A 733 -8.28 -6.04 4.55
CA GLY A 733 -8.29 -6.38 3.13
C GLY A 733 -9.38 -5.65 2.33
N LYS A 734 -9.32 -5.74 0.99
CA LYS A 734 -10.26 -5.04 0.09
C LYS A 734 -11.72 -5.47 0.31
N ASP A 735 -11.92 -6.72 0.72
CA ASP A 735 -13.17 -7.39 1.06
C ASP A 735 -13.39 -7.51 2.59
N GLY A 736 -12.46 -7.00 3.40
CA GLY A 736 -12.57 -6.90 4.85
C GLY A 736 -13.45 -5.73 5.32
N VAL A 737 -13.22 -5.23 6.55
CA VAL A 737 -14.12 -4.25 7.19
C VAL A 737 -14.30 -2.95 6.40
N ALA A 738 -13.32 -2.57 5.58
CA ALA A 738 -13.41 -1.40 4.72
C ALA A 738 -14.47 -1.54 3.61
N ALA A 739 -14.90 -2.76 3.25
CA ALA A 739 -15.98 -3.01 2.31
C ALA A 739 -17.38 -2.70 2.90
N ILE A 740 -17.50 -2.63 4.22
CA ILE A 740 -18.76 -2.33 4.91
C ILE A 740 -19.02 -0.82 4.84
N LYS A 741 -19.90 -0.41 3.91
CA LYS A 741 -20.28 1.01 3.68
C LYS A 741 -21.69 1.38 4.15
N ASP A 742 -22.49 0.37 4.47
CA ASP A 742 -23.90 0.53 4.83
C ASP A 742 -24.30 -0.52 5.88
N ILE A 743 -25.03 -0.09 6.90
CA ILE A 743 -25.69 -0.97 7.87
C ILE A 743 -27.17 -0.54 7.91
N ASN A 744 -28.02 -1.31 7.23
CA ASN A 744 -29.48 -1.12 7.19
C ASN A 744 -29.90 0.31 6.79
N GLY A 745 -29.29 0.87 5.75
CA GLY A 745 -29.52 2.23 5.25
C GLY A 745 -28.66 3.31 5.92
N THR A 746 -28.01 2.99 7.05
CA THR A 746 -27.06 3.91 7.69
C THR A 746 -25.73 3.86 6.96
N LYS A 747 -25.29 4.98 6.37
CA LYS A 747 -23.95 5.08 5.78
C LYS A 747 -22.90 5.11 6.89
N VAL A 748 -22.01 4.13 6.85
CA VAL A 748 -20.95 3.93 7.83
C VAL A 748 -19.59 3.90 7.13
N THR A 749 -18.56 4.38 7.82
CA THR A 749 -17.16 4.16 7.45
C THR A 749 -16.45 3.51 8.61
N PHE A 750 -16.10 2.23 8.46
CA PHE A 750 -15.28 1.50 9.42
C PHE A 750 -13.79 1.72 9.17
N THR A 751 -13.03 1.86 10.26
CA THR A 751 -11.57 1.95 10.30
C THR A 751 -11.03 1.03 11.38
N VAL A 752 -9.75 0.65 11.27
CA VAL A 752 -9.08 -0.24 12.23
C VAL A 752 -7.83 0.45 12.77
N SER A 753 -7.50 0.23 14.04
CA SER A 753 -6.22 0.63 14.63
C SER A 753 -5.03 -0.05 13.94
N THR A 754 -3.84 0.56 14.08
CA THR A 754 -2.59 0.06 13.50
C THR A 754 -2.16 -1.32 14.00
N ASP A 755 -2.64 -1.75 15.16
CA ASP A 755 -2.41 -3.08 15.74
C ASP A 755 -3.43 -4.14 15.28
N GLY A 756 -4.48 -3.75 14.53
CA GLY A 756 -5.55 -4.64 14.08
C GLY A 756 -6.61 -4.96 15.15
N LEU A 757 -6.49 -4.43 16.38
CA LEU A 757 -7.27 -4.88 17.54
C LEU A 757 -8.50 -4.04 17.86
N LYS A 758 -8.66 -2.85 17.29
CA LYS A 758 -9.81 -1.95 17.56
C LYS A 758 -10.51 -1.56 16.27
N LEU A 759 -11.83 -1.73 16.25
CA LEU A 759 -12.72 -1.32 15.19
C LEU A 759 -13.38 0.00 15.56
N TYR A 760 -13.19 1.02 14.74
CA TYR A 760 -13.81 2.33 14.85
C TYR A 760 -14.82 2.53 13.73
N ALA A 761 -15.82 3.39 13.94
CA ALA A 761 -16.76 3.79 12.90
C ALA A 761 -17.07 5.28 12.93
N SER A 762 -17.36 5.84 11.75
CA SER A 762 -17.96 7.15 11.57
C SER A 762 -19.29 7.01 10.83
N ALA A 763 -20.34 7.71 11.28
CA ALA A 763 -21.68 7.65 10.70
C ALA A 763 -22.50 8.89 11.09
N LYS A 764 -23.49 9.24 10.27
CA LYS A 764 -24.52 10.23 10.63
C LYS A 764 -25.84 9.50 10.91
N VAL A 765 -26.44 9.76 12.07
CA VAL A 765 -27.66 9.12 12.56
C VAL A 765 -28.63 10.23 12.97
N GLY A 766 -29.67 10.44 12.16
CA GLY A 766 -30.52 11.63 12.28
C GLY A 766 -29.68 12.91 12.24
N ASN A 767 -29.77 13.71 13.30
CA ASN A 767 -29.00 14.95 13.45
C ASN A 767 -27.62 14.77 14.11
N VAL A 768 -27.33 13.60 14.69
CA VAL A 768 -26.05 13.33 15.37
C VAL A 768 -25.01 12.81 14.37
N THR A 769 -23.82 13.40 14.38
CA THR A 769 -22.68 12.92 13.58
C THR A 769 -21.63 12.32 14.48
N TYR A 770 -21.42 11.01 14.36
CA TYR A 770 -20.42 10.25 15.09
C TYR A 770 -19.15 10.15 14.25
N THR A 771 -18.00 10.48 14.84
CA THR A 771 -16.70 10.50 14.15
C THR A 771 -15.70 9.62 14.88
N ASN A 772 -15.18 8.59 14.20
CA ASN A 772 -14.15 7.67 14.67
C ASN A 772 -14.41 7.12 16.09
N GLU A 773 -15.64 6.69 16.34
CA GLU A 773 -16.08 6.15 17.62
C GLU A 773 -15.69 4.67 17.76
N LEU A 774 -15.18 4.26 18.92
CA LEU A 774 -14.74 2.88 19.16
C LEU A 774 -15.96 1.95 19.24
N ILE A 775 -16.11 1.03 18.28
CA ILE A 775 -17.23 0.09 18.20
C ILE A 775 -16.90 -1.24 18.86
N ALA A 776 -15.74 -1.83 18.56
CA ALA A 776 -15.35 -3.14 19.09
C ALA A 776 -13.85 -3.27 19.32
N THR A 777 -13.46 -4.17 20.23
CA THR A 777 -12.05 -4.49 20.55
C THR A 777 -11.84 -6.00 20.57
N ILE A 778 -10.75 -6.48 19.98
CA ILE A 778 -10.27 -7.87 20.06
C ILE A 778 -9.14 -7.94 21.09
N ASN A 779 -9.20 -8.89 22.01
CA ASN A 779 -8.15 -9.20 22.97
C ASN A 779 -7.57 -10.58 22.65
N ASN A 780 -6.26 -10.66 22.42
CA ASN A 780 -5.53 -11.91 22.18
C ASN A 780 -4.74 -12.37 23.42
N VAL A 781 -5.34 -12.20 24.60
CA VAL A 781 -4.80 -12.60 25.90
C VAL A 781 -5.91 -13.25 26.72
N GLU A 782 -5.56 -14.15 27.63
CA GLU A 782 -6.55 -14.77 28.51
C GLU A 782 -7.29 -13.68 29.32
N THR A 783 -8.60 -13.61 29.11
CA THR A 783 -9.50 -12.70 29.80
C THR A 783 -10.52 -13.50 30.60
N THR A 784 -10.56 -13.29 31.91
CA THR A 784 -11.67 -13.74 32.75
C THR A 784 -12.80 -12.72 32.61
N GLY A 785 -13.88 -13.12 31.95
CA GLY A 785 -15.06 -12.27 31.80
C GLY A 785 -16.08 -12.51 32.92
N VAL A 786 -17.31 -12.07 32.68
CA VAL A 786 -18.47 -12.39 33.53
C VAL A 786 -18.59 -13.91 33.72
N TYR A 787 -18.93 -14.34 34.95
CA TYR A 787 -19.10 -15.74 35.38
C TYR A 787 -17.84 -16.60 35.32
N ASP A 788 -16.66 -16.00 35.55
CA ASP A 788 -15.35 -16.69 35.58
C ASP A 788 -14.99 -17.46 34.29
N VAL A 789 -15.72 -17.18 33.20
CA VAL A 789 -15.46 -17.78 31.89
C VAL A 789 -14.14 -17.21 31.36
N LYS A 790 -13.13 -18.06 31.28
CA LYS A 790 -11.84 -17.78 30.63
C LYS A 790 -12.02 -17.81 29.11
N ARG A 791 -11.49 -16.80 28.43
CA ARG A 791 -11.45 -16.70 26.95
C ARG A 791 -10.03 -16.34 26.54
N GLN A 792 -9.40 -17.16 25.71
CA GLN A 792 -8.02 -16.92 25.27
C GLN A 792 -7.94 -15.85 24.18
N ASN A 793 -8.95 -15.79 23.32
CA ASN A 793 -9.15 -14.73 22.36
C ASN A 793 -10.61 -14.26 22.48
N SER A 794 -10.84 -12.98 22.75
CA SER A 794 -12.18 -12.44 22.93
C SER A 794 -12.44 -11.22 22.06
N ILE A 795 -13.70 -11.02 21.68
CA ILE A 795 -14.19 -9.79 21.07
C ILE A 795 -15.22 -9.13 21.97
N VAL A 796 -15.07 -7.81 22.14
CA VAL A 796 -15.90 -6.96 22.99
C VAL A 796 -16.57 -5.89 22.13
N LEU A 797 -17.90 -5.81 22.17
CA LEU A 797 -18.63 -4.64 21.64
C LEU A 797 -18.65 -3.54 22.71
N ASN A 798 -18.40 -2.29 22.32
CA ASN A 798 -18.31 -1.19 23.26
C ASN A 798 -19.69 -0.77 23.79
N LYS A 799 -20.00 -1.10 25.04
CA LYS A 799 -21.27 -0.73 25.70
C LYS A 799 -21.38 0.77 25.95
N GLU A 800 -20.28 1.52 25.99
CA GLU A 800 -20.30 2.97 26.18
C GLU A 800 -20.47 3.75 24.87
N SER A 801 -20.36 3.09 23.71
CA SER A 801 -20.55 3.72 22.41
C SER A 801 -22.04 3.82 22.05
N ASN A 802 -22.49 5.05 21.77
CA ASN A 802 -23.84 5.31 21.30
C ASN A 802 -24.00 4.84 19.85
N LEU A 803 -22.98 5.01 19.00
CA LEU A 803 -23.02 4.47 17.65
C LEU A 803 -23.04 2.93 17.64
N ALA A 804 -22.27 2.26 18.51
CA ALA A 804 -22.28 0.79 18.60
C ALA A 804 -23.65 0.26 19.03
N LYS A 805 -24.27 0.88 20.03
CA LYS A 805 -25.66 0.62 20.45
C LYS A 805 -26.65 0.83 19.29
N TYR A 806 -26.56 1.96 18.58
CA TYR A 806 -27.44 2.23 17.45
C TYR A 806 -27.29 1.18 16.32
N LEU A 807 -26.06 0.92 15.87
CA LEU A 807 -25.79 -0.03 14.81
C LEU A 807 -26.22 -1.45 15.20
N LEU A 808 -26.00 -1.87 16.45
CA LEU A 808 -26.52 -3.14 16.97
C LEU A 808 -28.04 -3.23 16.85
N ASN A 809 -28.76 -2.14 17.16
CA ASN A 809 -30.22 -2.14 17.17
C ASN A 809 -30.87 -2.16 15.78
N THR A 810 -30.11 -1.85 14.72
CA THR A 810 -30.51 -2.16 13.33
C THR A 810 -30.68 -3.66 13.04
N ASN A 811 -30.20 -4.54 13.94
CA ASN A 811 -30.17 -5.99 13.78
C ASN A 811 -29.36 -6.48 12.56
N LYS A 812 -28.45 -5.63 12.04
CA LYS A 812 -27.59 -5.90 10.87
C LYS A 812 -26.11 -5.58 11.11
N LEU A 813 -25.66 -5.35 12.34
CA LEU A 813 -24.25 -5.08 12.64
C LEU A 813 -23.37 -6.32 12.45
N TYR A 814 -22.34 -6.21 11.63
CA TYR A 814 -21.33 -7.25 11.41
C TYR A 814 -19.93 -6.66 11.18
N THR A 815 -18.93 -7.53 11.20
CA THR A 815 -17.52 -7.23 10.93
C THR A 815 -16.81 -8.43 10.32
N PHE A 816 -15.57 -8.26 9.88
CA PHE A 816 -14.73 -9.32 9.32
C PHE A 816 -13.47 -9.51 10.16
N ILE A 817 -13.19 -10.75 10.53
CA ILE A 817 -12.12 -11.12 11.48
C ILE A 817 -11.16 -12.09 10.79
N GLY A 818 -9.90 -11.70 10.68
CA GLY A 818 -8.79 -12.55 10.25
C GLY A 818 -8.06 -13.18 11.44
N ALA A 819 -7.21 -14.16 11.17
CA ALA A 819 -6.38 -14.78 12.19
C ALA A 819 -4.98 -15.15 11.67
N LYS A 820 -4.01 -15.14 12.58
CA LYS A 820 -2.62 -15.55 12.37
C LYS A 820 -2.10 -16.27 13.59
N ALA A 821 -1.05 -17.07 13.43
CA ALA A 821 -0.42 -17.79 14.54
C ALA A 821 1.08 -17.93 14.31
N ASN A 822 1.79 -18.50 15.29
CA ASN A 822 3.20 -18.83 15.19
C ASN A 822 3.44 -20.33 15.31
N VAL A 823 4.46 -20.82 14.63
CA VAL A 823 4.98 -22.18 14.79
C VAL A 823 5.99 -22.21 15.94
N CYS A 824 5.85 -23.18 16.85
CA CYS A 824 6.79 -23.45 17.97
C CYS A 824 6.99 -22.30 18.98
N GLY A 825 6.09 -21.32 19.04
CA GLY A 825 6.22 -20.11 19.87
C GLY A 825 7.13 -19.03 19.28
N GLU A 826 7.63 -19.21 18.06
CA GLU A 826 8.61 -18.31 17.44
C GLU A 826 7.94 -17.23 16.59
N THR A 827 8.12 -15.96 16.97
CA THR A 827 7.52 -14.80 16.28
C THR A 827 7.96 -14.65 14.82
N THR A 828 9.14 -15.15 14.47
CA THR A 828 9.68 -15.21 13.09
C THR A 828 9.06 -16.32 12.24
N LYS A 829 8.31 -17.25 12.85
CA LYS A 829 7.63 -18.37 12.17
C LYS A 829 6.12 -18.14 12.13
N GLU A 830 5.70 -16.96 11.65
CA GLU A 830 4.28 -16.62 11.48
C GLU A 830 3.63 -17.45 10.35
N VAL A 831 2.38 -17.86 10.55
CA VAL A 831 1.52 -18.54 9.58
C VAL A 831 0.20 -17.80 9.40
N SER A 832 -0.31 -17.81 8.18
CA SER A 832 -1.66 -17.30 7.87
C SER A 832 -2.71 -18.36 8.13
N ILE A 833 -3.85 -17.96 8.67
CA ILE A 833 -5.00 -18.84 8.89
C ILE A 833 -6.09 -18.42 7.91
N THR A 834 -6.68 -19.42 7.26
CA THR A 834 -7.79 -19.25 6.33
C THR A 834 -9.04 -19.94 6.86
N PHE A 835 -10.20 -19.42 6.46
CA PHE A 835 -11.53 -19.85 6.86
C PHE A 835 -12.30 -20.14 5.57
N ASP A 836 -12.51 -21.43 5.28
CA ASP A 836 -13.07 -21.90 4.00
C ASP A 836 -12.35 -21.29 2.78
N GLY A 837 -11.02 -21.20 2.85
CA GLY A 837 -10.16 -20.64 1.80
C GLY A 837 -10.05 -19.11 1.76
N LYS A 838 -10.77 -18.37 2.62
CA LYS A 838 -10.66 -16.90 2.77
C LYS A 838 -9.71 -16.53 3.91
N ASP A 839 -9.08 -15.37 3.89
CA ASP A 839 -8.19 -14.89 4.98
C ASP A 839 -8.94 -14.36 6.22
N HIS A 840 -10.27 -14.31 6.16
CA HIS A 840 -11.14 -13.83 7.23
C HIS A 840 -12.51 -14.54 7.22
N PHE A 841 -13.23 -14.44 8.33
CA PHE A 841 -14.64 -14.82 8.44
C PHE A 841 -15.54 -13.65 8.83
N GLN A 842 -16.83 -13.74 8.50
CA GLN A 842 -17.83 -12.76 8.91
C GLN A 842 -18.35 -13.07 10.33
N ALA A 843 -18.41 -12.05 11.19
CA ALA A 843 -18.96 -12.15 12.53
C ALA A 843 -20.06 -11.10 12.74
N ASN A 844 -21.28 -11.55 13.01
CA ASN A 844 -22.46 -10.69 13.23
C ASN A 844 -22.72 -10.53 14.73
N PHE A 845 -23.00 -9.30 15.17
CA PHE A 845 -23.45 -9.01 16.52
C PHE A 845 -24.97 -9.14 16.59
N ILE A 846 -25.46 -10.13 17.33
CA ILE A 846 -26.90 -10.45 17.42
C ILE A 846 -27.52 -9.64 18.56
N ARG A 847 -28.51 -8.80 18.21
CA ARG A 847 -29.21 -7.94 19.19
C ARG A 847 -29.79 -8.78 20.35
N PRO A 848 -29.55 -8.42 21.63
CA PRO A 848 -29.97 -9.22 22.79
C PRO A 848 -31.47 -9.49 22.92
N ILE A 849 -32.32 -8.55 22.49
CA ILE A 849 -33.78 -8.64 22.64
C ILE A 849 -34.47 -8.38 21.30
N ASN A 850 -35.70 -8.88 21.17
CA ASN A 850 -36.60 -8.60 20.07
C ASN A 850 -37.99 -8.24 20.60
N ILE A 851 -38.61 -7.24 19.97
CA ILE A 851 -39.95 -6.76 20.28
C ILE A 851 -40.95 -7.46 19.35
N THR A 852 -42.16 -7.73 19.85
CA THR A 852 -43.23 -8.35 19.05
C THR A 852 -43.76 -7.42 17.96
N THR A 853 -44.38 -7.99 16.92
CA THR A 853 -45.20 -7.25 15.95
C THR A 853 -46.70 -7.27 16.29
N ASN A 854 -47.11 -8.10 17.26
CA ASN A 854 -48.49 -8.23 17.73
C ASN A 854 -48.51 -8.25 19.26
N ALA A 855 -49.31 -7.38 19.90
CA ALA A 855 -49.46 -7.36 21.34
C ALA A 855 -50.05 -8.67 21.88
N ASN A 856 -49.72 -8.99 23.14
CA ASN A 856 -50.15 -10.20 23.85
C ASN A 856 -51.52 -10.03 24.56
N ASP A 857 -52.08 -8.82 24.60
CA ASP A 857 -53.43 -8.50 25.10
C ASP A 857 -54.16 -7.56 24.12
N ASN A 858 -55.46 -7.34 24.32
CA ASN A 858 -56.33 -6.58 23.41
C ASN A 858 -57.24 -5.57 24.15
N PHE A 859 -57.69 -4.55 23.44
CA PHE A 859 -58.75 -3.65 23.92
C PHE A 859 -60.14 -4.23 23.62
N ILE A 860 -61.15 -3.71 24.32
CA ILE A 860 -62.57 -3.99 24.09
C ILE A 860 -63.32 -2.66 24.07
N ASP A 861 -64.06 -2.39 23.00
CA ASP A 861 -64.80 -1.14 22.85
C ASP A 861 -65.98 -1.04 23.85
N GLY A 862 -66.30 0.18 24.28
CA GLY A 862 -67.40 0.44 25.22
C GLY A 862 -67.20 -0.06 26.66
N VAL A 863 -65.98 -0.42 27.06
CA VAL A 863 -65.61 -0.71 28.46
C VAL A 863 -65.44 0.59 29.25
N ASP A 864 -65.85 0.61 30.52
CA ASP A 864 -65.64 1.75 31.41
C ASP A 864 -64.13 1.96 31.71
N PHE A 865 -63.69 3.22 31.68
CA PHE A 865 -62.29 3.56 31.82
C PHE A 865 -61.74 3.13 33.19
N GLY A 866 -60.72 2.27 33.17
CA GLY A 866 -60.13 1.65 34.36
C GLY A 866 -60.56 0.19 34.58
N GLU A 867 -61.52 -0.33 33.81
CA GLU A 867 -61.85 -1.76 33.77
C GLU A 867 -61.03 -2.52 32.70
N LYS A 868 -60.89 -3.84 32.86
CA LYS A 868 -60.10 -4.68 31.94
C LYS A 868 -60.70 -4.60 30.52
N GLY A 869 -59.85 -4.30 29.54
CA GLY A 869 -60.24 -4.04 28.15
C GLY A 869 -60.23 -2.56 27.77
N SER A 870 -60.26 -1.64 28.74
CA SER A 870 -59.95 -0.21 28.51
C SER A 870 -58.45 0.11 28.58
N PHE A 871 -57.62 -0.87 28.92
CA PHE A 871 -56.16 -0.76 29.02
C PHE A 871 -55.47 -2.08 28.68
N ILE A 872 -54.18 -2.00 28.30
CA ILE A 872 -53.22 -3.11 28.24
C ILE A 872 -51.94 -2.70 28.98
N THR A 873 -51.20 -3.66 29.53
CA THR A 873 -49.88 -3.39 30.13
C THR A 873 -48.86 -3.06 29.05
N ILE A 874 -47.84 -2.27 29.37
CA ILE A 874 -46.69 -2.06 28.46
C ILE A 874 -45.96 -3.39 28.20
N GLU A 875 -45.86 -4.26 29.21
CA GLU A 875 -45.27 -5.59 29.08
C GLU A 875 -45.99 -6.47 28.04
N ASP A 876 -47.33 -6.40 27.97
CA ASP A 876 -48.14 -7.10 26.98
C ASP A 876 -48.13 -6.42 25.60
N LEU A 877 -48.03 -5.09 25.55
CA LEU A 877 -47.86 -4.35 24.28
C LEU A 877 -46.59 -4.79 23.56
N ILE A 878 -45.43 -4.67 24.21
CA ILE A 878 -44.13 -4.95 23.56
C ILE A 878 -43.73 -6.43 23.59
N SER A 879 -44.29 -7.22 24.50
CA SER A 879 -44.09 -8.67 24.67
C SER A 879 -42.68 -9.18 24.28
N PRO A 880 -41.62 -8.67 24.93
CA PRO A 880 -40.25 -8.86 24.45
C PRO A 880 -39.76 -10.31 24.60
N SER A 881 -38.81 -10.65 23.75
CA SER A 881 -38.18 -11.96 23.69
C SER A 881 -36.66 -11.87 23.63
N ASP A 882 -36.00 -12.87 24.21
CA ASP A 882 -34.56 -13.06 24.27
C ASP A 882 -34.02 -13.58 22.92
N TRP A 883 -32.78 -13.24 22.56
CA TRP A 883 -32.12 -13.68 21.33
C TRP A 883 -32.04 -15.22 21.16
N ARG A 884 -32.10 -16.00 22.24
CA ARG A 884 -32.02 -17.46 22.22
C ARG A 884 -33.33 -18.10 21.78
N ILE A 885 -33.21 -19.07 20.89
CA ILE A 885 -34.29 -19.98 20.49
C ILE A 885 -34.33 -21.16 21.47
N ASP A 886 -35.49 -21.46 22.02
CA ASP A 886 -35.74 -22.67 22.81
C ASP A 886 -35.82 -23.90 21.90
N ALA A 887 -35.02 -24.92 22.20
CA ALA A 887 -34.87 -26.10 21.35
C ALA A 887 -36.10 -27.03 21.33
N LYS A 888 -37.06 -26.88 22.26
CA LYS A 888 -38.28 -27.70 22.30
C LYS A 888 -39.40 -27.07 21.48
N THR A 889 -39.49 -25.75 21.47
CA THR A 889 -40.57 -24.98 20.84
C THR A 889 -40.18 -24.37 19.48
N GLY A 890 -38.88 -24.22 19.21
CA GLY A 890 -38.36 -23.52 18.04
C GLY A 890 -38.60 -22.00 18.06
N LYS A 891 -38.99 -21.43 19.21
CA LYS A 891 -39.32 -20.01 19.39
C LYS A 891 -38.34 -19.31 20.33
N ASN A 892 -38.23 -17.99 20.23
CA ASN A 892 -37.48 -17.18 21.17
C ASN A 892 -38.05 -17.27 22.59
N ARG A 893 -37.19 -17.24 23.62
CA ARG A 893 -37.63 -17.27 25.03
C ARG A 893 -38.32 -15.95 25.38
N LEU A 894 -39.53 -16.00 25.92
CA LEU A 894 -40.32 -14.80 26.22
C LEU A 894 -39.99 -14.25 27.61
N PHE A 895 -40.03 -12.93 27.76
CA PHE A 895 -39.78 -12.28 29.06
C PHE A 895 -40.86 -12.64 30.09
N LYS A 896 -42.11 -12.92 29.66
CA LYS A 896 -43.19 -13.33 30.57
C LYS A 896 -42.92 -14.62 31.32
N ASP A 897 -42.08 -15.50 30.76
CA ASP A 897 -41.68 -16.75 31.39
C ASP A 897 -40.42 -16.58 32.27
N HIS A 898 -39.74 -15.42 32.18
CA HIS A 898 -38.43 -15.12 32.79
C HIS A 898 -38.34 -13.69 33.30
N MET A 899 -39.05 -13.38 34.40
CA MET A 899 -39.19 -12.03 34.94
C MET A 899 -37.87 -11.26 35.17
N THR A 900 -36.76 -11.93 35.54
CA THR A 900 -35.49 -11.23 35.78
C THR A 900 -34.80 -10.71 34.51
N TYR A 901 -35.27 -11.09 33.31
CA TYR A 901 -34.76 -10.56 32.05
C TYR A 901 -35.00 -9.04 31.92
N TRP A 902 -36.07 -8.52 32.53
CA TRP A 902 -36.32 -7.09 32.61
C TRP A 902 -35.22 -6.32 33.36
N ASP A 903 -34.60 -6.92 34.37
CA ASP A 903 -33.52 -6.28 35.12
C ASP A 903 -32.17 -6.55 34.43
N PHE A 904 -31.90 -7.79 34.00
CA PHE A 904 -30.63 -8.16 33.34
C PHE A 904 -30.40 -7.47 31.99
N TYR A 905 -31.43 -7.30 31.16
CA TYR A 905 -31.33 -6.55 29.90
C TYR A 905 -31.60 -5.05 30.06
N GLY A 906 -32.01 -4.62 31.24
CA GLY A 906 -32.41 -3.25 31.54
C GLY A 906 -31.25 -2.27 31.74
N PRO A 907 -31.54 -1.07 32.30
CA PRO A 907 -32.89 -0.57 32.63
C PRO A 907 -33.75 -0.37 31.37
N PHE A 908 -35.06 -0.56 31.47
CA PHE A 908 -36.01 -0.33 30.38
C PHE A 908 -36.74 1.00 30.53
N ASP A 909 -36.99 1.66 29.40
CA ASP A 909 -37.84 2.84 29.24
C ASP A 909 -38.61 2.69 27.91
N VAL A 910 -39.91 2.95 27.91
CA VAL A 910 -40.81 2.62 26.78
C VAL A 910 -41.73 3.79 26.48
N GLU A 911 -41.70 4.25 25.23
CA GLU A 911 -42.50 5.37 24.71
C GLU A 911 -43.38 4.87 23.56
N ALA A 912 -44.69 4.88 23.74
CA ALA A 912 -45.64 4.63 22.65
C ALA A 912 -45.86 5.93 21.85
N LEU A 913 -45.61 5.88 20.54
CA LEU A 913 -45.76 7.02 19.63
C LEU A 913 -47.23 7.15 19.21
N ILE A 914 -48.06 7.56 20.17
CA ILE A 914 -49.53 7.59 20.04
C ILE A 914 -49.98 8.53 18.92
N ASP A 915 -49.31 9.67 18.73
CA ASP A 915 -49.61 10.62 17.65
C ASP A 915 -49.28 10.05 16.25
N GLU A 916 -48.45 9.00 16.17
CA GLU A 916 -48.12 8.27 14.95
C GLU A 916 -48.98 6.99 14.78
N ALA A 917 -49.88 6.70 15.73
CA ALA A 917 -50.70 5.49 15.69
C ALA A 917 -51.74 5.53 14.57
N LYS A 918 -52.01 4.35 14.00
CA LYS A 918 -52.99 4.15 12.92
C LYS A 918 -54.01 3.07 13.27
N CYS A 919 -55.11 3.00 12.54
CA CYS A 919 -56.12 1.96 12.70
C CYS A 919 -56.65 1.44 11.36
N ASP A 920 -57.27 0.25 11.37
CA ASP A 920 -58.00 -0.30 10.22
C ASP A 920 -59.53 -0.35 10.43
N LEU A 921 -60.07 0.58 11.23
CA LEU A 921 -61.49 0.62 11.66
C LEU A 921 -62.51 0.57 10.50
N ASN A 922 -62.13 1.07 9.31
CA ASN A 922 -62.96 1.06 8.11
C ASN A 922 -62.57 -0.04 7.09
N GLY A 923 -61.66 -0.96 7.46
CA GLY A 923 -61.07 -1.97 6.57
C GLY A 923 -59.82 -1.50 5.81
N GLU A 924 -59.47 -0.22 5.89
CA GLU A 924 -58.26 0.38 5.31
C GLU A 924 -57.43 1.08 6.40
N LEU A 925 -56.10 1.08 6.24
CA LEU A 925 -55.17 1.68 7.20
C LEU A 925 -55.22 3.22 7.12
N GLN A 926 -55.72 3.85 8.18
CA GLN A 926 -55.97 5.29 8.30
C GLN A 926 -55.46 5.81 9.65
N ASP A 927 -55.40 7.12 9.83
CA ASP A 927 -55.04 7.73 11.11
C ASP A 927 -56.16 7.48 12.16
N VAL A 928 -55.80 7.45 13.45
CA VAL A 928 -56.77 7.18 14.52
C VAL A 928 -57.81 8.32 14.60
N PRO A 929 -59.12 8.04 14.49
CA PRO A 929 -60.16 9.06 14.60
C PRO A 929 -60.13 9.77 15.96
N ALA A 930 -60.35 11.08 15.98
CA ALA A 930 -60.36 11.89 17.21
C ALA A 930 -61.41 11.48 18.27
N THR A 931 -62.36 10.60 17.92
CA THR A 931 -63.27 9.97 18.88
C THR A 931 -62.60 8.86 19.70
N ILE A 932 -61.55 8.23 19.17
CA ILE A 932 -60.70 7.26 19.88
C ILE A 932 -59.57 8.02 20.56
N VAL A 933 -59.55 7.98 21.88
CA VAL A 933 -58.50 8.55 22.72
C VAL A 933 -57.59 7.41 23.18
N LEU A 934 -56.32 7.51 22.81
CA LEU A 934 -55.24 6.69 23.31
C LEU A 934 -54.38 7.52 24.27
N ALA A 935 -53.92 6.93 25.36
CA ALA A 935 -52.96 7.58 26.26
C ALA A 935 -52.06 6.56 26.96
N GLN A 936 -50.77 6.87 27.07
CA GLN A 936 -49.84 6.16 27.94
C GLN A 936 -49.96 6.69 29.38
N SER A 937 -49.89 5.79 30.36
CA SER A 937 -50.10 6.10 31.78
C SER A 937 -49.07 5.39 32.65
N ASP A 938 -48.31 6.16 33.41
CA ASP A 938 -47.27 5.69 34.36
C ASP A 938 -47.84 5.04 35.63
N ALA A 939 -49.15 4.81 35.68
CA ALA A 939 -49.80 4.10 36.79
C ALA A 939 -49.23 2.68 36.92
N THR A 940 -48.90 2.27 38.15
CA THR A 940 -48.37 0.92 38.43
C THR A 940 -49.45 -0.13 38.67
N SER A 941 -50.71 0.30 38.82
CA SER A 941 -51.88 -0.59 38.81
C SER A 941 -53.11 0.06 38.19
N MET A 942 -53.92 -0.74 37.50
CA MET A 942 -55.18 -0.34 36.86
C MET A 942 -56.09 -1.57 36.73
N GLY A 943 -57.39 -1.45 37.07
CA GLY A 943 -58.36 -2.53 36.93
C GLY A 943 -58.01 -3.89 37.59
N GLY A 944 -57.15 -3.88 38.61
CA GLY A 944 -56.62 -5.09 39.25
C GLY A 944 -55.40 -5.73 38.57
N ALA A 945 -54.96 -5.21 37.42
CA ALA A 945 -53.65 -5.52 36.84
C ALA A 945 -52.56 -4.63 37.46
N ASN A 946 -51.32 -5.14 37.50
CA ASN A 946 -50.13 -4.40 37.90
C ASN A 946 -49.15 -4.34 36.72
N SER A 947 -48.44 -3.24 36.57
CA SER A 947 -47.34 -3.07 35.60
C SER A 947 -46.16 -2.35 36.25
N LYS A 948 -44.94 -2.68 35.83
CA LYS A 948 -43.71 -1.98 36.20
C LYS A 948 -43.45 -0.76 35.29
N TYR A 949 -43.99 -0.78 34.06
CA TYR A 949 -43.72 0.21 33.01
C TYR A 949 -44.95 1.01 32.56
N GLY A 950 -46.10 0.76 33.17
CA GLY A 950 -47.35 1.49 32.91
C GLY A 950 -48.29 0.78 31.95
N PHE A 951 -49.27 1.54 31.46
CA PHE A 951 -50.37 1.06 30.63
C PHE A 951 -50.55 1.92 29.39
N ILE A 952 -50.98 1.31 28.28
CA ILE A 952 -51.69 2.05 27.23
C ILE A 952 -53.18 1.90 27.48
N THR A 953 -53.88 3.03 27.46
CA THR A 953 -55.33 3.11 27.65
C THR A 953 -56.05 3.43 26.34
N TYR A 954 -57.27 2.93 26.21
CA TYR A 954 -58.17 3.12 25.07
C TYR A 954 -59.52 3.61 25.57
N ARG A 955 -60.06 4.63 24.90
CA ARG A 955 -61.45 5.08 25.10
C ARG A 955 -62.06 5.56 23.79
N ASN A 956 -63.26 5.12 23.49
CA ASN A 956 -64.05 5.62 22.37
C ASN A 956 -65.18 6.53 22.88
N ASN A 957 -65.16 7.79 22.47
CA ASN A 957 -66.18 8.81 22.76
C ASN A 957 -67.14 9.03 21.57
N GLY A 958 -67.07 8.18 20.53
CA GLY A 958 -67.90 8.23 19.33
C GLY A 958 -69.06 7.23 19.37
N ALA A 959 -69.49 6.79 18.19
CA ALA A 959 -70.43 5.67 18.07
C ALA A 959 -69.73 4.33 18.38
N GLY A 960 -70.50 3.35 18.87
CA GLY A 960 -69.99 2.02 19.16
C GLY A 960 -69.47 1.29 17.92
N VAL A 961 -68.30 0.68 18.06
CA VAL A 961 -67.62 -0.15 17.07
C VAL A 961 -68.36 -1.47 16.83
N GLN A 962 -68.98 -1.61 15.65
CA GLN A 962 -69.74 -2.82 15.28
C GLN A 962 -68.88 -3.99 14.76
N ASN A 963 -67.68 -3.72 14.25
CA ASN A 963 -66.75 -4.74 13.75
C ASN A 963 -65.41 -4.59 14.45
N ALA A 964 -64.77 -5.71 14.84
CA ALA A 964 -63.45 -5.67 15.44
C ALA A 964 -62.41 -5.11 14.46
N PHE A 965 -61.48 -4.32 14.97
CA PHE A 965 -60.42 -3.67 14.20
C PHE A 965 -59.09 -3.76 14.94
N ASN A 966 -58.05 -3.15 14.39
CA ASN A 966 -56.70 -3.16 14.90
C ASN A 966 -56.15 -1.74 14.98
N LEU A 967 -55.43 -1.47 16.05
CA LEU A 967 -54.53 -0.33 16.18
C LEU A 967 -53.11 -0.78 15.79
N TYR A 968 -52.35 0.16 15.24
CA TYR A 968 -50.96 0.00 14.83
C TYR A 968 -50.16 1.08 15.54
N ILE A 969 -49.50 0.72 16.63
CA ILE A 969 -48.84 1.66 17.55
C ILE A 969 -47.32 1.48 17.44
N PRO A 970 -46.58 2.44 16.85
CA PRO A 970 -45.12 2.42 16.90
C PRO A 970 -44.64 2.65 18.33
N VAL A 971 -43.55 1.98 18.73
CA VAL A 971 -43.00 2.09 20.09
C VAL A 971 -41.49 2.29 20.02
N LYS A 972 -40.94 3.16 20.88
CA LYS A 972 -39.50 3.19 21.18
C LYS A 972 -39.25 2.44 22.48
N VAL A 973 -38.37 1.45 22.44
CA VAL A 973 -37.96 0.66 23.61
C VAL A 973 -36.47 0.90 23.86
N LYS A 974 -36.15 1.68 24.90
CA LYS A 974 -34.79 1.81 25.41
C LYS A 974 -34.52 0.67 26.39
N TYR A 975 -33.31 0.12 26.31
CA TYR A 975 -32.80 -0.93 27.19
C TYR A 975 -31.28 -0.79 27.35
N GLY A 976 -30.63 -1.67 28.12
CA GLY A 976 -29.19 -1.58 28.46
C GLY A 976 -28.21 -1.59 27.27
N TRP A 977 -28.68 -1.90 26.05
CA TRP A 977 -27.90 -1.89 24.81
C TRP A 977 -28.43 -0.92 23.74
N GLY A 978 -29.22 0.09 24.12
CA GLY A 978 -29.63 1.18 23.23
C GLY A 978 -31.15 1.29 23.08
N GLU A 979 -31.60 1.83 21.95
CA GLU A 979 -33.00 2.04 21.64
C GLU A 979 -33.41 1.22 20.42
N ILE A 980 -34.59 0.59 20.49
CA ILE A 980 -35.26 -0.08 19.39
C ILE A 980 -36.51 0.75 19.05
N VAL A 981 -36.53 1.33 17.86
CA VAL A 981 -37.79 1.80 17.25
C VAL A 981 -38.42 0.60 16.56
N THR A 982 -39.66 0.26 16.91
CA THR A 982 -40.35 -0.92 16.36
C THR A 982 -41.05 -0.59 15.04
N ASP A 983 -41.27 -1.61 14.22
CA ASP A 983 -42.41 -1.57 13.30
C ASP A 983 -43.71 -1.39 14.12
N PRO A 984 -44.77 -0.77 13.57
CA PRO A 984 -46.00 -0.53 14.33
C PRO A 984 -46.60 -1.82 14.91
N ILE A 985 -46.71 -1.89 16.24
CA ILE A 985 -47.23 -3.06 16.93
C ILE A 985 -48.74 -3.14 16.72
N LYS A 986 -49.19 -4.29 16.23
CA LYS A 986 -50.61 -4.57 16.03
C LYS A 986 -51.28 -4.90 17.37
N VAL A 987 -52.28 -4.11 17.77
CA VAL A 987 -53.14 -4.33 18.95
C VAL A 987 -54.57 -4.52 18.47
N ASN A 988 -55.24 -5.60 18.87
CA ASN A 988 -56.63 -5.82 18.48
C ASN A 988 -57.60 -5.02 19.37
N VAL A 989 -58.72 -4.59 18.80
CA VAL A 989 -59.83 -3.95 19.50
C VAL A 989 -61.12 -4.71 19.18
N ALA A 990 -61.70 -5.33 20.21
CA ALA A 990 -62.97 -6.05 20.10
C ALA A 990 -64.17 -5.09 20.03
N THR A 991 -65.28 -5.57 19.47
CA THR A 991 -66.54 -4.82 19.29
C THR A 991 -67.15 -4.33 20.61
N THR A 992 -68.00 -3.28 20.53
CA THR A 992 -68.62 -2.67 21.72
C THR A 992 -69.34 -3.68 22.61
N ILE A 993 -69.11 -3.60 23.93
CA ILE A 993 -69.96 -4.29 24.90
C ILE A 993 -71.39 -3.75 24.80
N GLN A 994 -72.29 -4.54 24.22
CA GLN A 994 -73.72 -4.23 24.27
C GLN A 994 -74.24 -4.48 25.69
N ALA A 995 -74.63 -3.42 26.38
CA ALA A 995 -75.42 -3.54 27.60
C ALA A 995 -76.71 -4.33 27.28
N ASN A 996 -76.80 -5.54 27.83
CA ASN A 996 -77.74 -6.60 27.45
C ASN A 996 -79.09 -6.12 26.88
N ALA A 997 -79.43 -6.66 25.70
CA ALA A 997 -80.80 -6.65 25.19
C ALA A 997 -81.77 -7.22 26.24
N ARG A 998 -82.46 -6.33 26.95
CA ARG A 998 -83.48 -6.71 27.93
C ARG A 998 -84.77 -7.09 27.19
N LYS A 999 -85.26 -8.30 27.48
CA LYS A 999 -86.50 -8.95 27.01
C LYS A 999 -86.33 -9.61 25.63
N LYS A 1000 -86.78 -10.85 25.43
CA LYS A 1000 -87.90 -11.54 26.12
C LYS A 1000 -87.53 -12.94 26.60
#